data_AF-A0AAE1EXN9-F1
#
_entry.id   AF-A0AAE1EXN9-F1
#
_cell.length_a   1.000
_cell.length_b   1.000
_cell.length_c   1.000
_cell.angle_alpha   90.00
_cell.angle_beta   90.00
_cell.angle_gamma   90.00
#
_symmetry.space_group_name_H-M   'P 1'
#
loop_
_entity.id
_entity.type
_entity.pdbx_description
1 polymer ?
#
loop_
_entity_poly.entity_id
_entity_poly.type
_entity_poly.pdbx_seq_one_letter_code
_entity_poly.pdbx_strand_id
1 'polypeptide(L)'
;MVVVTSSGENITNYEKHYYNGSAKPSVHNVDYTEPSHIPNGAPHNDYTDSDNSTLHKAGNTEIERFYSGILRKCRCDGGQAWNGSSCLDRPTRVAVYESELKQIFIVDSDHFNQVMVGEPQCPSHHLLVTLDSSRNLDHQFSLLPSGHLYWYQREFDLYCIDHVQPSSDDIGNDEMWWEAHVCLSPPSLPRCCPSGVALTDDLWCGGNNSQQVLTPPIIVEGLVVTWPGETHSQPQQHNCSYTTLSLSSSEAYLKYSPDTVSLVWSPTLSQWKEQDTDFCVGVQEDTEYYLVRVCQENLLNSHLQRCNQSTCVRKCCPEHEIMHVSKCEAAESTEIWTPLFYDVQDKSSVALAPADMTIITGYPLCQDFFKLEPHIYNGDQFLLLNNGYLYVSSFQEYYPPTHYCIDKFYDDNDNTVYTQALACFQENVAEIACGATKKYVYPILLLVSSGFLGATLIIYASVSDLRNKLNGKCLISQVSALLVGYISLSVASLATDHMPPLLCKITGEYTNTKEKHERNRASIIHLAILAGFFWLNVMCFDIWRTLRKMRTVSGSPEWIRRRFLWYSVYSWGCPLLITIVAVIIEQLPDSYNLIRPDFGTDFCWFQSKRSLWVYLYVYILALVLANIVFFILVTIILCRSQNNPNLKRSRETVAMWKAVSGDGYNVAGRGSLMAGWHL
;
A
#
# COMPACT_ATOMS: atom_id res chain seq x y z
N MET A 1 -36.58 -4.42 3.00
CA MET A 1 -35.19 -4.56 2.55
C MET A 1 -34.37 -3.90 3.65
N VAL A 2 -33.80 -4.68 4.56
CA VAL A 2 -32.84 -4.15 5.52
C VAL A 2 -31.57 -3.91 4.72
N VAL A 3 -31.48 -2.71 4.14
CA VAL A 3 -30.18 -2.14 3.83
C VAL A 3 -29.63 -1.82 5.21
N VAL A 4 -28.60 -2.52 5.65
CA VAL A 4 -27.78 -2.04 6.77
C VAL A 4 -27.06 -0.83 6.21
N THR A 5 -27.74 0.32 6.24
CA THR A 5 -27.09 1.62 6.21
C THR A 5 -26.42 1.77 7.56
N SER A 6 -25.09 1.88 7.57
CA SER A 6 -24.40 2.41 8.74
C SER A 6 -24.82 3.87 8.92
N SER A 7 -25.84 4.12 9.74
CA SER A 7 -25.84 5.31 10.59
C SER A 7 -24.69 5.08 11.59
N GLY A 8 -23.65 5.90 11.61
CA GLY A 8 -23.75 7.33 11.87
C GLY A 8 -23.90 7.56 13.38
N GLU A 9 -23.03 6.95 14.18
CA GLU A 9 -22.79 7.33 15.58
C GLU A 9 -21.29 7.52 15.77
N ASN A 10 -20.95 8.64 16.41
CA ASN A 10 -19.61 9.19 16.60
C ASN A 10 -18.65 8.16 17.21
N ILE A 11 -17.81 7.58 16.36
CA ILE A 11 -16.58 6.93 16.76
C ILE A 11 -15.48 7.84 16.26
N THR A 12 -14.69 8.37 17.19
CA THR A 12 -13.46 9.10 16.91
C THR A 12 -12.55 8.20 16.09
N ASN A 13 -12.52 8.46 14.78
CA ASN A 13 -11.62 7.81 13.84
C ASN A 13 -10.19 8.19 14.21
N TYR A 14 -9.38 7.21 14.60
CA TYR A 14 -7.94 7.28 14.31
C TYR A 14 -7.81 6.97 12.82
N GLU A 15 -7.64 8.01 12.02
CA GLU A 15 -7.34 7.88 10.59
C GLU A 15 -5.99 7.19 10.41
N LYS A 16 -5.97 6.09 9.65
CA LYS A 16 -4.74 5.60 9.02
C LYS A 16 -4.34 6.61 7.94
N HIS A 17 -3.47 7.57 8.28
CA HIS A 17 -2.79 8.37 7.27
C HIS A 17 -1.76 7.48 6.54
N TYR A 18 -2.16 6.96 5.40
CA TYR A 18 -1.25 6.46 4.38
C TYR A 18 -0.59 7.66 3.71
N TYR A 19 0.69 7.89 3.97
CA TYR A 19 1.53 8.75 3.12
C TYR A 19 1.78 8.02 1.79
N ASN A 20 0.88 8.23 0.82
CA ASN A 20 1.14 7.91 -0.58
C ASN A 20 1.86 9.12 -1.22
N GLY A 21 3.20 9.09 -1.22
CA GLY A 21 4.00 9.99 -2.04
C GLY A 21 3.91 9.59 -3.51
N SER A 22 2.95 10.15 -4.23
CA SER A 22 2.86 10.06 -5.70
C SER A 22 2.54 11.44 -6.25
N ALA A 23 3.56 12.29 -6.38
CA ALA A 23 3.41 13.59 -7.03
C ALA A 23 4.10 13.59 -8.39
N LYS A 24 3.28 13.52 -9.45
CA LYS A 24 3.59 14.12 -10.76
C LYS A 24 3.37 15.63 -10.64
N PRO A 25 4.26 16.51 -11.13
CA PRO A 25 3.95 17.92 -11.23
C PRO A 25 3.35 18.24 -12.61
N SER A 26 2.25 18.99 -12.59
CA SER A 26 1.74 19.75 -13.72
C SER A 26 1.61 21.22 -13.31
N VAL A 27 2.39 22.04 -14.01
CA VAL A 27 2.38 23.50 -14.23
C VAL A 27 1.16 24.29 -13.72
N HIS A 28 1.41 25.34 -12.91
CA HIS A 28 0.95 26.72 -13.17
C HIS A 28 1.58 27.77 -12.23
N ASN A 29 2.13 28.83 -12.84
CA ASN A 29 2.60 30.10 -12.26
C ASN A 29 1.52 30.84 -11.44
N VAL A 30 1.92 31.61 -10.41
CA VAL A 30 1.69 33.07 -10.26
C VAL A 30 2.64 33.66 -9.18
N ASP A 31 3.12 34.86 -9.51
CA ASP A 31 4.05 35.83 -8.94
C ASP A 31 3.97 36.33 -7.47
N TYR A 32 5.17 36.66 -6.98
CA TYR A 32 5.65 37.74 -6.08
C TYR A 32 4.81 38.27 -4.89
N THR A 33 5.41 38.30 -3.69
CA THR A 33 5.89 39.54 -3.03
C THR A 33 6.54 39.27 -1.65
N GLU A 34 7.77 39.74 -1.48
CA GLU A 34 8.44 40.04 -0.20
C GLU A 34 7.75 41.25 0.49
N PRO A 35 7.82 41.45 1.84
CA PRO A 35 9.06 42.00 2.42
C PRO A 35 9.38 41.67 3.91
N SER A 36 10.70 41.54 4.18
CA SER A 36 11.51 42.05 5.31
C SER A 36 10.92 42.25 6.73
N HIS A 37 11.58 41.70 7.75
CA HIS A 37 12.30 42.45 8.82
C HIS A 37 12.89 41.54 9.92
N ILE A 38 14.22 41.59 10.09
CA ILE A 38 15.04 41.17 11.27
C ILE A 38 15.19 42.42 12.17
N PRO A 39 15.37 42.38 13.53
CA PRO A 39 16.62 42.02 14.27
C PRO A 39 16.35 41.33 15.65
N ASN A 40 17.24 40.79 16.49
CA ASN A 40 18.69 40.53 16.63
C ASN A 40 18.82 39.80 17.99
N GLY A 41 19.84 38.96 18.20
CA GLY A 41 20.18 38.51 19.56
C GLY A 41 21.15 37.33 19.66
N ALA A 42 22.34 37.42 19.05
CA ALA A 42 23.48 36.56 19.40
C ALA A 42 24.28 37.17 20.57
N PRO A 43 25.05 36.36 21.30
CA PRO A 43 26.52 36.50 21.26
C PRO A 43 27.23 35.14 21.39
N HIS A 44 28.49 34.88 21.05
CA HIS A 44 29.59 35.58 20.41
C HIS A 44 30.62 34.44 20.18
N ASN A 45 31.21 34.33 19.00
CA ASN A 45 32.54 33.76 18.82
C ASN A 45 33.44 34.94 18.46
N ASP A 46 34.40 35.28 19.34
CA ASP A 46 35.36 36.36 19.07
C ASP A 46 36.62 35.81 18.40
N TYR A 47 36.77 36.16 17.12
CA TYR A 47 37.97 36.83 16.62
C TYR A 47 37.58 37.70 15.40
N THR A 48 37.37 38.98 15.71
CA THR A 48 37.37 40.23 14.91
C THR A 48 38.53 40.34 13.91
N ASP A 49 38.58 41.16 12.85
CA ASP A 49 37.67 42.02 12.06
C ASP A 49 38.51 42.53 10.86
N SER A 50 37.92 42.78 9.68
CA SER A 50 38.11 44.01 8.87
C SER A 50 37.45 43.95 7.48
N ASP A 51 36.28 44.59 7.42
CA ASP A 51 35.84 45.63 6.48
C ASP A 51 35.90 45.51 4.93
N ASN A 52 34.67 45.65 4.39
CA ASN A 52 34.21 46.50 3.29
C ASN A 52 34.35 46.07 1.82
N SER A 53 33.18 46.11 1.18
CA SER A 53 32.98 46.05 -0.26
C SER A 53 33.75 47.15 -0.98
N THR A 54 34.86 46.79 -1.61
CA THR A 54 35.36 47.45 -2.82
C THR A 54 35.75 46.38 -3.82
N LEU A 55 34.84 46.17 -4.77
CA LEU A 55 35.15 45.66 -6.10
C LEU A 55 36.14 46.65 -6.74
N HIS A 56 37.44 46.41 -6.54
CA HIS A 56 38.52 46.51 -7.52
C HIS A 56 39.88 46.68 -6.82
N LYS A 57 40.76 45.72 -7.16
CA LYS A 57 42.23 45.76 -7.08
C LYS A 57 42.87 45.60 -5.70
N ALA A 58 43.14 44.34 -5.35
CA ALA A 58 44.46 43.94 -4.86
C ALA A 58 44.66 42.43 -5.07
N GLY A 59 45.46 42.05 -6.07
CA GLY A 59 46.05 40.71 -6.16
C GLY A 59 45.20 39.60 -6.79
N ASN A 60 44.44 39.87 -7.85
CA ASN A 60 44.23 38.81 -8.85
C ASN A 60 45.61 38.49 -9.48
N THR A 61 46.39 37.66 -8.80
CA THR A 61 46.71 36.43 -9.49
C THR A 61 45.44 35.59 -9.37
N GLU A 62 44.51 35.75 -10.33
CA GLU A 62 43.83 34.56 -10.82
C GLU A 62 44.99 33.64 -11.14
N ILE A 63 45.32 32.73 -10.22
CA ILE A 63 46.21 31.65 -10.54
C ILE A 63 45.35 30.87 -11.51
N GLU A 64 45.47 31.18 -12.80
CA GLU A 64 44.96 30.36 -13.87
C GLU A 64 45.57 28.99 -13.61
N ARG A 65 44.76 28.12 -13.01
CA ARG A 65 45.19 26.78 -12.66
C ARG A 65 45.04 25.94 -13.90
N PHE A 66 46.17 25.76 -14.56
CA PHE A 66 46.27 24.88 -15.70
C PHE A 66 46.50 23.45 -15.22
N TYR A 67 45.68 22.54 -15.70
CA TYR A 67 45.81 21.12 -15.42
C TYR A 67 46.42 20.42 -16.64
N SER A 68 47.44 19.60 -16.42
CA SER A 68 48.06 18.79 -17.47
C SER A 68 47.19 17.61 -17.94
N GLY A 69 46.10 17.34 -17.22
CA GLY A 69 45.12 16.31 -17.53
C GLY A 69 44.37 16.57 -18.84
N ILE A 70 43.69 15.53 -19.31
CA ILE A 70 42.87 15.57 -20.53
C ILE A 70 41.41 15.71 -20.12
N LEU A 71 40.76 16.79 -20.52
CA LEU A 71 39.31 16.96 -20.37
C LEU A 71 38.59 16.25 -21.52
N ARG A 72 37.57 15.46 -21.20
CA ARG A 72 36.75 14.77 -22.21
C ARG A 72 35.37 15.42 -22.30
N LYS A 73 35.02 15.94 -23.48
CA LYS A 73 33.69 16.49 -23.77
C LYS A 73 32.93 15.61 -24.75
N CYS A 74 31.61 15.51 -24.61
CA CYS A 74 30.81 14.59 -25.41
C CYS A 74 30.62 15.09 -26.85
N ARG A 75 30.26 16.37 -27.01
CA ARG A 75 29.81 16.94 -28.28
C ARG A 75 30.58 18.19 -28.72
N CYS A 76 30.85 19.10 -27.79
CA CYS A 76 31.44 20.41 -28.05
C CYS A 76 32.83 20.56 -27.44
N ASP A 77 33.63 21.50 -27.97
CA ASP A 77 34.99 21.76 -27.48
C ASP A 77 35.01 22.47 -26.11
N GLY A 78 36.19 22.63 -25.51
CA GLY A 78 36.43 23.20 -24.17
C GLY A 78 35.57 24.42 -23.86
N GLY A 79 35.68 25.49 -24.65
CA GLY A 79 34.93 26.74 -24.50
C GLY A 79 33.55 26.78 -25.19
N GLN A 80 32.91 25.63 -25.42
CA GLN A 80 31.62 25.54 -26.11
C GLN A 80 30.57 24.77 -25.32
N ALA A 81 29.32 25.22 -25.41
CA ALA A 81 28.15 24.58 -24.81
C ALA A 81 27.19 24.07 -25.89
N TRP A 82 26.46 22.99 -25.59
CA TRP A 82 25.48 22.39 -26.49
C TRP A 82 24.08 22.97 -26.26
N ASN A 83 23.43 23.46 -27.31
CA ASN A 83 22.08 24.05 -27.24
C ASN A 83 20.95 23.10 -27.70
N GLY A 84 21.25 21.81 -27.85
CA GLY A 84 20.32 20.81 -28.41
C GLY A 84 20.45 20.60 -29.92
N SER A 85 21.11 21.50 -30.66
CA SER A 85 21.27 21.41 -32.13
C SER A 85 22.67 21.75 -32.65
N SER A 86 23.40 22.63 -31.96
CA SER A 86 24.71 23.14 -32.35
C SER A 86 25.54 23.52 -31.13
N CYS A 87 26.87 23.54 -31.30
CA CYS A 87 27.80 24.04 -30.30
C CYS A 87 27.85 25.58 -30.37
N LEU A 88 27.67 26.23 -29.22
CA LEU A 88 27.75 27.66 -29.03
C LEU A 88 29.04 28.02 -28.29
N ASP A 89 29.77 29.03 -28.75
CA ASP A 89 30.93 29.57 -28.03
C ASP A 89 30.47 30.27 -26.74
N ARG A 90 30.49 29.54 -25.62
CA ARG A 90 30.23 30.05 -24.28
C ARG A 90 31.21 29.40 -23.30
N PRO A 91 31.81 30.18 -22.38
CA PRO A 91 32.77 29.64 -21.43
C PRO A 91 32.10 28.59 -20.55
N THR A 92 32.63 27.38 -20.55
CA THR A 92 32.12 26.29 -19.71
C THR A 92 33.07 26.03 -18.55
N ARG A 93 32.51 25.93 -17.35
CA ARG A 93 33.27 25.71 -16.11
C ARG A 93 33.10 24.30 -15.59
N VAL A 94 34.16 23.78 -14.99
CA VAL A 94 34.19 22.46 -14.37
C VAL A 94 34.70 22.54 -12.95
N ALA A 95 34.10 21.76 -12.06
CA ALA A 95 34.57 21.54 -10.69
C ALA A 95 35.71 20.51 -10.68
N VAL A 96 36.86 20.89 -10.11
CA VAL A 96 38.05 20.05 -9.94
C VAL A 96 38.31 19.85 -8.45
N TYR A 97 38.27 18.61 -7.99
CA TYR A 97 38.58 18.23 -6.62
C TYR A 97 40.06 17.90 -6.45
N GLU A 98 40.75 18.67 -5.62
CA GLU A 98 42.17 18.49 -5.34
C GLU A 98 42.33 17.74 -4.01
N SER A 99 42.68 16.46 -4.09
CA SER A 99 42.76 15.56 -2.93
C SER A 99 43.79 15.99 -1.88
N GLU A 100 44.89 16.61 -2.31
CA GLU A 100 45.94 17.12 -1.42
C GLU A 100 45.47 18.29 -0.56
N LEU A 101 44.62 19.17 -1.11
CA LEU A 101 44.09 20.35 -0.42
C LEU A 101 42.69 20.11 0.19
N LYS A 102 42.05 18.98 -0.15
CA LYS A 102 40.64 18.67 0.19
C LYS A 102 39.68 19.81 -0.17
N GLN A 103 39.90 20.44 -1.32
CA GLN A 103 39.13 21.58 -1.79
C GLN A 103 38.68 21.37 -3.24
N ILE A 104 37.54 21.97 -3.58
CA ILE A 104 37.00 21.98 -4.94
C ILE A 104 37.25 23.36 -5.55
N PHE A 105 37.82 23.38 -6.75
CA PHE A 105 38.07 24.58 -7.54
C PHE A 105 37.17 24.58 -8.76
N ILE A 106 36.59 25.73 -9.10
CA ILE A 106 35.84 25.91 -10.34
C ILE A 106 36.80 26.52 -11.37
N VAL A 107 37.03 25.82 -12.46
CA VAL A 107 38.02 26.19 -13.47
C VAL A 107 37.38 26.14 -14.86
N ASP A 108 37.78 27.05 -15.75
CA ASP A 108 37.31 27.02 -17.14
C ASP A 108 37.85 25.77 -17.85
N SER A 109 37.02 25.20 -18.72
CA SER A 109 37.30 23.93 -19.42
C SER A 109 38.55 24.01 -20.31
N ASP A 110 38.84 25.20 -20.84
CA ASP A 110 40.02 25.48 -21.66
C ASP A 110 41.34 25.52 -20.87
N HIS A 111 41.28 25.51 -19.53
CA HIS A 111 42.49 25.45 -18.70
C HIS A 111 43.05 24.03 -18.55
N PHE A 112 42.42 23.02 -19.17
CA PHE A 112 43.01 21.70 -19.35
C PHE A 112 43.91 21.70 -20.58
N ASN A 113 45.09 21.08 -20.47
CA ASN A 113 46.11 21.06 -21.53
C ASN A 113 45.61 20.43 -22.85
N GLN A 114 44.62 19.54 -22.77
CA GLN A 114 44.00 18.93 -23.93
C GLN A 114 42.52 18.70 -23.68
N VAL A 115 41.68 19.06 -24.66
CA VAL A 115 40.27 18.69 -24.72
C VAL A 115 40.06 17.66 -25.82
N MET A 116 39.46 16.53 -25.45
CA MET A 116 39.06 15.48 -26.40
C MET A 116 37.54 15.49 -26.55
N VAL A 117 37.07 15.56 -27.79
CA VAL A 117 35.64 15.52 -28.11
C VAL A 117 35.25 14.15 -28.63
N GLY A 118 34.21 13.56 -28.04
CA GLY A 118 33.59 12.32 -28.50
C GLY A 118 32.95 11.53 -27.37
N GLU A 119 31.86 10.84 -27.69
CA GLU A 119 31.20 9.95 -26.73
C GLU A 119 32.07 8.74 -26.38
N PRO A 120 32.14 8.34 -25.10
CA PRO A 120 32.92 7.20 -24.67
C PRO A 120 32.35 5.91 -25.29
N GLN A 121 33.23 5.13 -25.93
CA GLN A 121 32.88 3.80 -26.41
C GLN A 121 33.07 2.82 -25.27
N CYS A 122 31.98 2.38 -24.65
CA CYS A 122 32.04 1.46 -23.52
C CYS A 122 32.54 0.07 -23.98
N PRO A 123 33.44 -0.58 -23.21
CA PRO A 123 33.85 -1.96 -23.47
C PRO A 123 32.67 -2.93 -23.40
N SER A 124 32.83 -4.14 -23.95
CA SER A 124 31.81 -5.19 -23.87
C SER A 124 31.34 -5.40 -22.42
N HIS A 125 30.03 -5.58 -22.22
CA HIS A 125 29.38 -5.76 -20.90
C HIS A 125 29.39 -4.53 -19.97
N HIS A 126 29.87 -3.37 -20.42
CA HIS A 126 29.74 -2.11 -19.69
C HIS A 126 28.47 -1.36 -20.13
N LEU A 127 27.89 -0.60 -19.20
CA LEU A 127 26.69 0.19 -19.43
C LEU A 127 27.04 1.68 -19.51
N LEU A 128 26.55 2.38 -20.53
CA LEU A 128 26.65 3.83 -20.62
C LEU A 128 25.52 4.48 -19.79
N VAL A 129 25.87 5.32 -18.82
CA VAL A 129 24.92 6.02 -17.94
C VAL A 129 25.18 7.53 -17.98
N THR A 130 24.10 8.31 -17.93
CA THR A 130 24.16 9.78 -17.86
C THR A 130 23.95 10.24 -16.41
N LEU A 131 24.91 10.97 -15.88
CA LEU A 131 24.87 11.65 -14.58
C LEU A 131 24.44 13.10 -14.80
N ASP A 132 23.25 13.45 -14.32
CA ASP A 132 22.68 14.80 -14.42
C ASP A 132 22.37 15.35 -13.02
N SER A 133 23.24 16.26 -12.54
CA SER A 133 23.12 16.86 -11.22
C SER A 133 21.96 17.86 -11.08
N SER A 134 21.36 18.30 -12.20
CA SER A 134 20.19 19.17 -12.17
C SER A 134 18.91 18.41 -11.77
N ARG A 135 18.87 17.10 -12.04
CA ARG A 135 17.72 16.23 -11.75
C ARG A 135 17.86 15.45 -10.45
N ASN A 136 19.09 15.10 -10.07
CA ASN A 136 19.37 14.32 -8.87
C ASN A 136 20.65 14.83 -8.20
N LEU A 137 20.56 15.22 -6.93
CA LEU A 137 21.71 15.72 -6.15
C LEU A 137 22.80 14.64 -6.00
N ASP A 138 22.43 13.36 -6.03
CA ASP A 138 23.37 12.23 -5.96
C ASP A 138 24.25 12.09 -7.22
N HIS A 139 23.90 12.76 -8.33
CA HIS A 139 24.70 12.81 -9.55
C HIS A 139 25.80 13.89 -9.52
N GLN A 140 26.07 14.51 -8.37
CA GLN A 140 27.14 15.49 -8.27
C GLN A 140 28.51 14.78 -8.42
N PHE A 141 29.23 15.14 -9.48
CA PHE A 141 30.59 14.66 -9.74
C PHE A 141 31.59 15.81 -9.76
N SER A 142 32.87 15.46 -9.68
CA SER A 142 33.99 16.40 -9.83
C SER A 142 35.05 15.80 -10.74
N LEU A 143 35.98 16.60 -11.23
CA LEU A 143 37.16 16.10 -11.95
C LEU A 143 38.36 16.06 -11.01
N LEU A 144 39.30 15.17 -11.28
CA LEU A 144 40.62 15.21 -10.65
C LEU A 144 41.59 16.06 -11.48
N PRO A 145 42.69 16.58 -10.89
CA PRO A 145 43.74 17.28 -11.63
C PRO A 145 44.33 16.47 -12.80
N SER A 146 44.24 15.13 -12.74
CA SER A 146 44.62 14.21 -13.80
C SER A 146 43.67 14.21 -15.01
N GLY A 147 42.50 14.83 -14.89
CA GLY A 147 41.44 14.81 -15.91
C GLY A 147 40.55 13.57 -15.84
N HIS A 148 40.57 12.81 -14.75
CA HIS A 148 39.64 11.70 -14.51
C HIS A 148 38.38 12.20 -13.83
N LEU A 149 37.22 11.59 -14.11
CA LEU A 149 35.98 11.93 -13.43
C LEU A 149 35.90 11.22 -12.08
N TYR A 150 35.62 11.97 -11.03
CA TYR A 150 35.48 11.50 -9.66
C TYR A 150 34.03 11.55 -9.20
N TRP A 151 33.47 10.38 -8.92
CA TRP A 151 32.08 10.19 -8.48
C TRP A 151 31.98 8.96 -7.58
N TYR A 152 31.17 9.03 -6.51
CA TYR A 152 31.08 7.99 -5.48
C TYR A 152 32.44 7.45 -4.99
N GLN A 153 33.37 8.36 -4.69
CA GLN A 153 34.73 8.05 -4.24
C GLN A 153 35.59 7.26 -5.23
N ARG A 154 35.19 7.18 -6.50
CA ARG A 154 35.88 6.44 -7.55
C ARG A 154 36.28 7.33 -8.73
N GLU A 155 37.39 6.96 -9.37
CA GLU A 155 37.90 7.58 -10.59
C GLU A 155 37.42 6.82 -11.84
N PHE A 156 36.96 7.56 -12.84
CA PHE A 156 36.50 7.04 -14.13
C PHE A 156 37.36 7.62 -15.26
N ASP A 157 37.96 6.73 -16.05
CA ASP A 157 38.84 7.08 -17.18
C ASP A 157 38.07 7.25 -18.49
N LEU A 158 36.96 6.51 -18.62
CA LEU A 158 36.08 6.47 -19.79
C LEU A 158 34.80 7.24 -19.48
N TYR A 159 34.88 8.54 -19.66
CA TYR A 159 33.74 9.44 -19.50
C TYR A 159 33.77 10.53 -20.59
N CYS A 160 32.67 11.26 -20.71
CA CYS A 160 32.66 12.58 -21.34
C CYS A 160 31.69 13.50 -20.58
N ILE A 161 31.89 14.81 -20.66
CA ILE A 161 31.00 15.82 -20.06
C ILE A 161 30.34 16.63 -21.19
N ASP A 162 29.08 16.99 -21.00
CA ASP A 162 28.39 17.97 -21.85
C ASP A 162 27.90 19.14 -21.00
N HIS A 163 27.95 20.34 -21.56
CA HIS A 163 27.41 21.54 -20.95
C HIS A 163 26.19 21.94 -21.74
N VAL A 164 25.01 21.72 -21.18
CA VAL A 164 23.73 21.83 -21.89
C VAL A 164 23.03 23.13 -21.50
N GLN A 165 22.55 23.84 -22.53
CA GLN A 165 21.70 25.02 -22.37
C GLN A 165 20.25 24.65 -22.71
N PRO A 166 19.24 25.08 -21.91
CA PRO A 166 17.84 24.82 -22.21
C PRO A 166 17.42 25.52 -23.50
N SER A 167 16.54 24.88 -24.28
CA SER A 167 15.95 25.46 -25.49
C SER A 167 15.09 26.67 -25.14
N SER A 168 15.09 27.69 -26.01
CA SER A 168 14.48 29.03 -25.86
C SER A 168 12.97 29.13 -25.58
N ASP A 169 12.28 28.02 -25.32
CA ASP A 169 10.84 27.99 -25.00
C ASP A 169 10.55 28.14 -23.48
N ASP A 170 11.55 27.99 -22.61
CA ASP A 170 11.42 28.27 -21.18
C ASP A 170 11.95 29.68 -20.83
N ILE A 171 11.02 30.59 -20.57
CA ILE A 171 11.29 31.99 -20.24
C ILE A 171 11.86 32.06 -18.81
N GLY A 172 13.17 32.26 -18.66
CA GLY A 172 13.71 32.88 -17.43
C GLY A 172 15.09 32.44 -16.94
N ASN A 173 15.55 31.22 -17.20
CA ASN A 173 16.83 30.75 -16.65
C ASN A 173 17.88 30.58 -17.76
N ASP A 174 18.83 31.51 -17.81
CA ASP A 174 20.07 31.42 -18.60
C ASP A 174 21.08 30.44 -17.95
N GLU A 175 20.59 29.54 -17.08
CA GLU A 175 21.37 28.60 -16.30
C GLU A 175 21.79 27.41 -17.17
N MET A 176 23.10 27.29 -17.35
CA MET A 176 23.74 26.15 -17.97
C MET A 176 24.00 25.09 -16.91
N TRP A 177 23.59 23.85 -17.18
CA TRP A 177 24.01 22.71 -16.38
C TRP A 177 24.96 21.84 -17.18
N TRP A 178 25.56 20.88 -16.50
CA TRP A 178 26.48 19.94 -17.09
C TRP A 178 26.11 18.53 -16.66
N GLU A 179 26.19 17.63 -17.63
CA GLU A 179 25.92 16.20 -17.47
C GLU A 179 27.18 15.41 -17.85
N ALA A 180 27.38 14.24 -17.25
CA ALA A 180 28.48 13.36 -17.60
C ALA A 180 27.95 12.03 -18.11
N HIS A 181 28.53 11.52 -19.19
CA HIS A 181 28.31 10.15 -19.66
C HIS A 181 29.46 9.27 -19.19
N VAL A 182 29.15 8.22 -18.44
CA VAL A 182 30.15 7.37 -17.80
C VAL A 182 29.88 5.91 -18.15
N CYS A 183 30.93 5.14 -18.42
CA CYS A 183 30.83 3.69 -18.63
C CYS A 183 30.95 2.94 -17.30
N LEU A 184 29.88 2.31 -16.85
CA LEU A 184 29.86 1.48 -15.64
C LEU A 184 30.28 0.04 -15.94
N SER A 185 31.17 -0.50 -15.12
CA SER A 185 31.58 -1.90 -15.15
C SER A 185 30.50 -2.79 -14.52
N PRO A 186 30.38 -4.07 -14.93
CA PRO A 186 29.50 -5.02 -14.28
C PRO A 186 29.88 -5.18 -12.79
N PRO A 187 28.90 -5.14 -11.86
CA PRO A 187 29.18 -5.28 -10.43
C PRO A 187 29.48 -6.73 -10.05
N SER A 188 30.22 -6.95 -8.97
CA SER A 188 30.34 -8.27 -8.36
C SER A 188 29.07 -8.60 -7.55
N LEU A 189 28.49 -9.78 -7.83
CA LEU A 189 27.25 -10.25 -7.21
C LEU A 189 27.53 -11.44 -6.28
N PRO A 190 27.25 -11.35 -4.97
CA PRO A 190 27.39 -12.47 -4.05
C PRO A 190 26.40 -13.61 -4.37
N ARG A 191 26.90 -14.82 -4.65
CA ARG A 191 26.07 -15.99 -4.98
C ARG A 191 25.83 -16.89 -3.77
N CYS A 192 24.61 -17.39 -3.63
CA CYS A 192 24.29 -18.38 -2.60
C CYS A 192 24.82 -19.78 -2.93
N CYS A 193 24.84 -20.15 -4.21
CA CYS A 193 25.25 -21.47 -4.67
C CYS A 193 26.37 -21.39 -5.71
N PRO A 194 27.21 -22.44 -5.83
CA PRO A 194 28.18 -22.55 -6.92
C PRO A 194 27.52 -22.48 -8.30
N SER A 195 28.29 -22.05 -9.30
CA SER A 195 27.82 -21.97 -10.69
C SER A 195 27.23 -23.31 -11.16
N GLY A 196 26.02 -23.27 -11.71
CA GLY A 196 25.31 -24.46 -12.23
C GLY A 196 24.40 -25.18 -11.23
N VAL A 197 24.27 -24.66 -10.00
CA VAL A 197 23.43 -25.23 -8.93
C VAL A 197 22.41 -24.17 -8.47
N ALA A 198 21.16 -24.60 -8.29
CA ALA A 198 20.06 -23.74 -7.81
C ALA A 198 19.82 -23.91 -6.29
N LEU A 199 19.02 -23.02 -5.73
CA LEU A 199 18.45 -23.20 -4.38
C LEU A 199 17.25 -24.14 -4.49
N THR A 200 17.29 -25.25 -3.76
CA THR A 200 16.12 -26.14 -3.61
C THR A 200 15.08 -25.52 -2.69
N ASP A 201 13.87 -26.10 -2.66
CA ASP A 201 12.80 -25.68 -1.72
C ASP A 201 13.24 -25.75 -0.24
N ASP A 202 14.19 -26.64 0.09
CA ASP A 202 14.78 -26.75 1.43
C ASP A 202 15.85 -25.68 1.71
N LEU A 203 16.07 -24.73 0.79
CA LEU A 203 17.06 -23.64 0.88
C LEU A 203 18.52 -24.10 0.90
N TRP A 204 18.78 -25.31 0.39
CA TRP A 204 20.12 -25.85 0.19
C TRP A 204 20.52 -25.78 -1.28
N CYS A 205 21.82 -25.79 -1.56
CA CYS A 205 22.29 -25.87 -2.94
C CYS A 205 22.12 -27.29 -3.46
N GLY A 206 21.24 -27.48 -4.45
CA GLY A 206 20.92 -28.76 -5.06
C GLY A 206 20.35 -28.61 -6.47
N GLY A 207 20.19 -29.72 -7.17
CA GLY A 207 19.72 -29.75 -8.56
C GLY A 207 20.83 -30.00 -9.59
N ASN A 208 20.53 -30.80 -10.61
CA ASN A 208 21.44 -31.09 -11.73
C ASN A 208 21.05 -30.23 -12.94
N ASN A 209 21.96 -29.37 -13.38
CA ASN A 209 21.92 -28.60 -14.63
C ASN A 209 20.89 -27.45 -14.72
N SER A 210 21.16 -26.34 -14.04
CA SER A 210 20.75 -25.05 -14.55
C SER A 210 21.95 -24.38 -15.25
N GLN A 211 21.99 -24.39 -16.58
CA GLN A 211 22.86 -23.48 -17.37
C GLN A 211 22.39 -22.00 -17.24
N GLN A 212 21.59 -21.69 -16.22
CA GLN A 212 20.90 -20.43 -16.08
C GLN A 212 21.87 -19.43 -15.47
N VAL A 213 22.25 -18.44 -16.29
CA VAL A 213 23.14 -17.36 -15.87
C VAL A 213 22.36 -16.46 -14.91
N LEU A 214 22.84 -16.34 -13.67
CA LEU A 214 22.25 -15.44 -12.66
C LEU A 214 22.35 -14.00 -13.18
N THR A 215 21.24 -13.45 -13.67
CA THR A 215 21.15 -12.10 -14.24
C THR A 215 20.03 -11.31 -13.58
N PRO A 216 20.11 -11.08 -12.25
CA PRO A 216 19.05 -10.40 -11.53
C PRO A 216 18.93 -8.94 -11.99
N PRO A 217 17.72 -8.37 -11.91
CA PRO A 217 17.52 -6.95 -12.15
C PRO A 217 18.26 -6.14 -11.08
N ILE A 218 19.13 -5.23 -11.51
CA ILE A 218 19.87 -4.29 -10.66
C ILE A 218 19.43 -2.87 -11.03
N ILE A 219 19.09 -2.09 -10.02
CA ILE A 219 18.67 -0.70 -10.19
C ILE A 219 19.91 0.21 -10.24
N VAL A 220 20.01 0.98 -11.31
CA VAL A 220 21.05 1.98 -11.54
C VAL A 220 20.33 3.31 -11.79
N GLU A 221 20.40 4.26 -10.87
CA GLU A 221 19.75 5.57 -11.03
C GLU A 221 18.28 5.49 -11.49
N GLY A 222 17.52 4.54 -10.93
CA GLY A 222 16.10 4.32 -11.25
C GLY A 222 15.84 3.52 -12.54
N LEU A 223 16.87 3.13 -13.28
CA LEU A 223 16.78 2.22 -14.41
C LEU A 223 17.00 0.78 -13.96
N VAL A 224 16.18 -0.15 -14.46
CA VAL A 224 16.35 -1.58 -14.22
C VAL A 224 17.25 -2.16 -15.30
N VAL A 225 18.43 -2.63 -14.92
CA VAL A 225 19.45 -3.16 -15.83
C VAL A 225 19.76 -4.62 -15.46
N THR A 226 19.97 -5.44 -16.47
CA THR A 226 20.48 -6.81 -16.31
C THR A 226 21.85 -6.92 -16.97
N TRP A 227 22.84 -7.42 -16.21
CA TRP A 227 24.20 -7.64 -16.72
C TRP A 227 24.42 -9.10 -17.11
N PRO A 228 24.86 -9.38 -18.35
CA PRO A 228 25.24 -10.73 -18.76
C PRO A 228 26.72 -11.01 -18.43
N GLY A 229 27.00 -11.87 -17.45
CA GLY A 229 28.33 -12.46 -17.22
C GLY A 229 29.14 -11.83 -16.08
N GLU A 230 29.74 -12.69 -15.24
CA GLU A 230 30.21 -12.36 -13.89
C GLU A 230 31.73 -12.22 -13.72
N THR A 231 32.10 -11.42 -12.73
CA THR A 231 33.29 -11.61 -11.88
C THR A 231 32.82 -12.10 -10.50
N HIS A 232 33.20 -13.33 -10.14
CA HIS A 232 32.67 -14.04 -8.97
C HIS A 232 33.43 -13.73 -7.67
N SER A 233 32.71 -13.47 -6.58
CA SER A 233 33.21 -13.63 -5.21
C SER A 233 32.80 -15.02 -4.67
N GLN A 234 33.71 -15.72 -3.99
CA GLN A 234 33.44 -17.03 -3.39
C GLN A 234 32.27 -16.96 -2.38
N PRO A 235 31.49 -18.04 -2.22
CA PRO A 235 30.39 -18.09 -1.25
C PRO A 235 30.94 -17.92 0.17
N GLN A 236 30.64 -16.79 0.81
CA GLN A 236 30.90 -16.62 2.24
C GLN A 236 29.84 -17.41 3.01
N GLN A 237 30.24 -18.56 3.58
CA GLN A 237 29.44 -19.26 4.57
C GLN A 237 29.49 -18.47 5.88
N HIS A 238 28.54 -17.56 6.09
CA HIS A 238 28.36 -16.95 7.41
C HIS A 238 27.61 -17.94 8.32
N ASN A 239 28.11 -18.14 9.55
CA ASN A 239 27.41 -18.85 10.62
C ASN A 239 26.27 -17.96 11.16
N CYS A 240 25.18 -17.84 10.41
CA CYS A 240 24.02 -17.05 10.83
C CYS A 240 22.69 -17.67 10.40
N SER A 241 21.61 -17.19 11.03
CA SER A 241 20.25 -17.51 10.61
C SER A 241 19.94 -16.69 9.36
N TYR A 242 19.51 -17.36 8.30
CA TYR A 242 19.20 -16.70 7.03
C TYR A 242 17.69 -16.47 6.92
N THR A 243 17.31 -15.26 6.52
CA THR A 243 15.95 -14.93 6.05
C THR A 243 15.98 -14.88 4.53
N THR A 244 14.92 -15.38 3.89
CA THR A 244 14.77 -15.38 2.43
C THR A 244 13.79 -14.32 1.99
N LEU A 245 14.16 -13.58 0.94
CA LEU A 245 13.35 -12.50 0.38
C LEU A 245 13.25 -12.68 -1.13
N SER A 246 12.09 -12.37 -1.70
CA SER A 246 11.96 -12.33 -3.15
C SER A 246 12.53 -11.02 -3.70
N LEU A 247 13.31 -11.11 -4.78
CA LEU A 247 13.74 -9.93 -5.52
C LEU A 247 12.54 -9.30 -6.26
N SER A 248 11.87 -8.38 -5.57
CA SER A 248 10.74 -7.60 -6.06
C SER A 248 10.81 -6.19 -5.48
N SER A 249 10.35 -5.19 -6.23
CA SER A 249 10.33 -3.80 -5.75
C SER A 249 9.53 -3.59 -4.45
N SER A 250 8.70 -4.56 -4.05
CA SER A 250 7.92 -4.54 -2.82
C SER A 250 8.61 -5.18 -1.61
N GLU A 251 9.57 -6.10 -1.81
CA GLU A 251 10.23 -6.84 -0.72
C GLU A 251 11.73 -6.54 -0.63
N ALA A 252 12.44 -6.62 -1.77
CA ALA A 252 13.88 -6.37 -1.86
C ALA A 252 14.31 -6.09 -3.31
N TYR A 253 15.20 -5.12 -3.51
CA TYR A 253 15.82 -4.85 -4.79
C TYR A 253 17.34 -4.66 -4.66
N LEU A 254 18.07 -4.98 -5.72
CA LEU A 254 19.51 -4.71 -5.79
C LEU A 254 19.72 -3.31 -6.35
N LYS A 255 20.58 -2.53 -5.71
CA LYS A 255 21.03 -1.23 -6.20
C LYS A 255 22.51 -1.34 -6.56
N TYR A 256 22.87 -0.73 -7.68
CA TYR A 256 24.25 -0.72 -8.15
C TYR A 256 25.10 0.12 -7.18
N SER A 257 26.18 -0.49 -6.71
CA SER A 257 27.25 0.19 -6.00
C SER A 257 28.54 0.02 -6.83
N PRO A 258 29.50 0.94 -6.79
CA PRO A 258 30.74 0.76 -7.55
C PRO A 258 31.42 -0.59 -7.21
N ASP A 259 31.59 -1.46 -8.21
CA ASP A 259 32.19 -2.82 -8.12
C ASP A 259 31.39 -3.89 -7.36
N THR A 260 30.29 -3.55 -6.69
CA THR A 260 29.44 -4.49 -5.94
C THR A 260 27.96 -4.17 -6.14
N VAL A 261 27.08 -4.86 -5.41
CA VAL A 261 25.66 -4.49 -5.33
C VAL A 261 25.29 -4.33 -3.88
N SER A 262 24.52 -3.29 -3.59
CA SER A 262 23.86 -3.12 -2.31
C SER A 262 22.47 -3.76 -2.38
N LEU A 263 22.09 -4.46 -1.31
CA LEU A 263 20.74 -4.97 -1.16
C LEU A 263 19.91 -3.94 -0.40
N VAL A 264 18.85 -3.46 -1.03
CA VAL A 264 17.85 -2.62 -0.37
C VAL A 264 16.63 -3.49 -0.08
N TRP A 265 16.31 -3.68 1.20
CA TRP A 265 15.26 -4.59 1.63
C TRP A 265 14.54 -4.08 2.88
N SER A 266 13.32 -4.54 3.13
CA SER A 266 12.49 -4.06 4.22
C SER A 266 12.19 -5.19 5.23
N PRO A 267 12.76 -5.20 6.45
CA PRO A 267 12.40 -6.20 7.49
C PRO A 267 10.94 -6.09 7.95
N THR A 268 10.33 -4.91 7.81
CA THR A 268 8.90 -4.61 8.02
C THR A 268 8.46 -3.67 6.89
N LEU A 269 7.18 -3.65 6.51
CA LEU A 269 6.64 -2.85 5.38
C LEU A 269 6.84 -1.32 5.48
N SER A 270 7.52 -0.82 6.51
CA SER A 270 7.69 0.61 6.81
C SER A 270 9.15 1.10 6.86
N GLN A 271 10.16 0.23 6.79
CA GLN A 271 11.57 0.64 6.90
C GLN A 271 12.50 -0.15 5.99
N TRP A 272 13.02 0.52 4.97
CA TRP A 272 14.04 -0.02 4.09
C TRP A 272 15.42 0.11 4.71
N LYS A 273 16.20 -0.97 4.66
CA LYS A 273 17.62 -1.01 5.01
C LYS A 273 18.44 -1.29 3.75
N GLU A 274 19.53 -0.55 3.60
CA GLU A 274 20.56 -0.80 2.58
C GLU A 274 21.71 -1.55 3.25
N GLN A 275 22.15 -2.65 2.65
CA GLN A 275 23.19 -3.52 3.18
C GLN A 275 24.15 -3.94 2.07
N ASP A 276 25.44 -3.65 2.26
CA ASP A 276 26.48 -3.87 1.26
C ASP A 276 27.19 -5.22 1.42
N THR A 277 27.17 -5.81 2.62
CA THR A 277 27.85 -7.06 2.97
C THR A 277 26.91 -8.00 3.74
N ASP A 278 27.07 -9.32 3.62
CA ASP A 278 26.28 -10.36 4.32
C ASP A 278 24.90 -10.75 3.72
N PHE A 279 24.77 -10.65 2.39
CA PHE A 279 23.67 -11.29 1.65
C PHE A 279 24.20 -12.12 0.48
N CYS A 280 23.37 -13.03 -0.03
CA CYS A 280 23.66 -13.74 -1.27
C CYS A 280 22.40 -13.88 -2.13
N VAL A 281 22.58 -14.02 -3.44
CA VAL A 281 21.49 -14.17 -4.41
C VAL A 281 21.56 -15.56 -5.06
N GLY A 282 20.41 -16.19 -5.24
CA GLY A 282 20.28 -17.46 -5.96
C GLY A 282 18.99 -17.53 -6.77
N VAL A 283 18.90 -18.54 -7.62
CA VAL A 283 17.68 -18.87 -8.39
C VAL A 283 16.98 -20.02 -7.68
N GLN A 284 15.66 -19.93 -7.55
CA GLN A 284 14.86 -21.03 -7.00
C GLN A 284 14.66 -22.14 -8.05
N GLU A 285 14.76 -23.40 -7.63
CA GLU A 285 14.51 -24.57 -8.47
C GLU A 285 13.12 -24.48 -9.16
N ASP A 286 13.05 -24.89 -10.44
CA ASP A 286 11.84 -24.88 -11.27
C ASP A 286 11.16 -23.51 -11.53
N THR A 287 11.81 -22.38 -11.19
CA THR A 287 11.29 -21.03 -11.50
C THR A 287 12.36 -20.06 -12.03
N GLU A 288 11.95 -18.98 -12.71
CA GLU A 288 12.85 -17.87 -13.10
C GLU A 288 12.97 -16.78 -12.02
N TYR A 289 12.53 -17.06 -10.79
CA TYR A 289 12.55 -16.07 -9.71
C TYR A 289 13.89 -16.06 -8.97
N TYR A 290 14.37 -14.85 -8.71
CA TYR A 290 15.57 -14.62 -7.90
C TYR A 290 15.19 -14.50 -6.43
N LEU A 291 15.94 -15.21 -5.58
CA LEU A 291 15.83 -15.17 -4.13
C LEU A 291 17.09 -14.56 -3.54
N VAL A 292 16.91 -13.77 -2.48
CA VAL A 292 18.00 -13.22 -1.68
C VAL A 292 17.98 -13.85 -0.31
N ARG A 293 19.14 -14.32 0.15
CA ARG A 293 19.34 -14.73 1.54
C ARG A 293 20.08 -13.63 2.27
N VAL A 294 19.46 -13.10 3.31
CA VAL A 294 20.07 -12.11 4.18
C VAL A 294 20.44 -12.78 5.49
N CYS A 295 21.68 -12.58 5.91
CA CYS A 295 22.16 -12.98 7.22
C CYS A 295 21.51 -12.06 8.27
N GLN A 296 20.49 -12.55 8.97
CA GLN A 296 19.81 -11.75 9.99
C GLN A 296 20.07 -12.36 11.37
N GLU A 297 20.72 -11.59 12.24
CA GLU A 297 20.67 -11.93 13.67
C GLU A 297 19.22 -11.89 14.13
N ASN A 298 18.75 -13.00 14.70
CA ASN A 298 17.41 -13.06 15.25
C ASN A 298 17.31 -12.04 16.40
N LEU A 299 16.65 -10.91 16.12
CA LEU A 299 16.54 -9.77 17.03
C LEU A 299 15.92 -10.18 18.38
N LEU A 300 14.99 -11.13 18.37
CA LEU A 300 14.40 -11.69 19.59
C LEU A 300 15.42 -12.48 20.40
N ASN A 301 16.24 -13.33 19.76
CA ASN A 301 17.31 -14.06 20.46
C ASN A 301 18.38 -13.11 21.01
N SER A 302 18.76 -12.09 20.23
CA SER A 302 19.73 -11.07 20.69
C SER A 302 19.19 -10.27 21.88
N HIS A 303 17.88 -9.99 21.88
CA HIS A 303 17.18 -9.34 22.98
C HIS A 303 17.14 -10.26 24.21
N LEU A 304 16.73 -11.51 24.06
CA LEU A 304 16.69 -12.49 25.15
C LEU A 304 18.07 -12.70 25.77
N GLN A 305 19.14 -12.73 24.98
CA GLN A 305 20.50 -12.84 25.49
C GLN A 305 20.93 -11.61 26.29
N ARG A 306 20.66 -10.40 25.78
CA ARG A 306 21.01 -9.14 26.45
C ARG A 306 20.16 -8.86 27.70
N CYS A 307 18.91 -9.33 27.73
CA CYS A 307 17.93 -9.04 28.78
C CYS A 307 17.69 -10.19 29.77
N ASN A 308 18.45 -11.29 29.68
CA ASN A 308 18.23 -12.49 30.50
C ASN A 308 18.36 -12.23 32.02
N GLN A 309 19.10 -11.19 32.41
CA GLN A 309 19.42 -10.87 33.81
C GLN A 309 19.43 -9.36 34.10
N SER A 310 18.88 -8.55 33.19
CA SER A 310 18.88 -7.10 33.26
C SER A 310 17.51 -6.54 32.90
N THR A 311 17.13 -5.45 33.54
CA THR A 311 15.93 -4.71 33.17
C THR A 311 16.18 -3.97 31.85
N CYS A 312 15.57 -4.44 30.77
CA CYS A 312 15.74 -3.83 29.47
C CYS A 312 14.73 -2.72 29.19
N VAL A 313 15.20 -1.65 28.56
CA VAL A 313 14.35 -0.61 27.98
C VAL A 313 14.76 -0.43 26.54
N ARG A 314 13.77 -0.35 25.63
CA ARG A 314 14.03 -0.18 24.21
C ARG A 314 13.89 1.30 23.81
N LYS A 315 14.98 1.89 23.32
CA LYS A 315 15.02 3.22 22.70
C LYS A 315 14.88 3.08 21.18
N CYS A 316 14.12 3.95 20.51
CA CYS A 316 13.90 3.79 19.07
C CYS A 316 15.18 4.08 18.26
N CYS A 317 15.89 5.18 18.57
CA CYS A 317 17.12 5.62 17.92
C CYS A 317 18.37 5.33 18.77
N PRO A 318 19.57 5.30 18.17
CA PRO A 318 20.86 5.30 18.86
C PRO A 318 21.02 6.40 19.92
N GLU A 319 22.04 6.28 20.76
CA GLU A 319 22.37 7.33 21.73
C GLU A 319 22.71 8.64 21.01
N HIS A 320 22.28 9.78 21.56
CA HIS A 320 22.46 11.13 20.98
C HIS A 320 21.67 11.41 19.68
N GLU A 321 20.80 10.50 19.26
CA GLU A 321 19.90 10.70 18.12
C GLU A 321 18.43 10.72 18.56
N ILE A 322 17.62 11.48 17.83
CA ILE A 322 16.16 11.57 17.97
C ILE A 322 15.47 11.16 16.68
N MET A 323 14.18 10.84 16.77
CA MET A 323 13.39 10.46 15.62
C MET A 323 12.85 11.69 14.89
N HIS A 324 13.18 11.81 13.61
CA HIS A 324 12.62 12.81 12.72
C HIS A 324 11.88 12.10 11.58
N VAL A 325 10.54 12.22 11.57
CA VAL A 325 9.60 11.52 10.68
C VAL A 325 9.68 9.98 10.78
N SER A 326 10.75 9.40 10.25
CA SER A 326 11.04 7.96 10.22
C SER A 326 12.55 7.65 10.14
N LYS A 327 13.40 8.65 10.37
CA LYS A 327 14.86 8.52 10.41
C LYS A 327 15.39 8.99 11.76
N CYS A 328 16.52 8.44 12.16
CA CYS A 328 17.24 8.92 13.33
C CYS A 328 18.24 9.99 12.91
N GLU A 329 18.17 11.16 13.54
CA GLU A 329 19.03 12.31 13.28
C GLU A 329 19.73 12.74 14.56
N ALA A 330 20.95 13.27 14.45
CA ALA A 330 21.73 13.72 15.60
C ALA A 330 21.05 14.91 16.29
N ALA A 331 20.98 14.89 17.62
CA ALA A 331 20.31 15.91 18.43
C ALA A 331 21.27 16.65 19.36
N GLU A 332 20.90 17.87 19.75
CA GLU A 332 21.66 18.66 20.71
C GLU A 332 21.55 18.11 22.14
N SER A 333 22.52 18.47 23.00
CA SER A 333 22.63 17.91 24.37
C SER A 333 21.40 18.10 25.26
N THR A 334 20.59 19.12 25.01
CA THR A 334 19.34 19.41 25.75
C THR A 334 18.16 18.54 25.32
N GLU A 335 18.27 17.86 24.18
CA GLU A 335 17.21 17.04 23.58
C GLU A 335 17.45 15.54 23.77
N ILE A 336 18.50 15.17 24.52
CA ILE A 336 18.83 13.79 24.83
C ILE A 336 17.71 13.15 25.68
N TRP A 337 17.27 11.96 25.27
CA TRP A 337 16.24 11.20 25.97
C TRP A 337 16.72 10.73 27.34
N THR A 338 16.05 11.19 28.40
CA THR A 338 16.21 10.70 29.78
C THR A 338 14.94 10.00 30.26
N PRO A 339 14.94 8.67 30.49
CA PRO A 339 13.75 7.96 30.93
C PRO A 339 13.36 8.32 32.36
N LEU A 340 12.07 8.58 32.58
CA LEU A 340 11.46 8.66 33.90
C LEU A 340 10.78 7.32 34.21
N PHE A 341 11.07 6.78 35.39
CA PHE A 341 10.53 5.49 35.83
C PHE A 341 9.41 5.68 36.85
N TYR A 342 8.40 4.81 36.77
CA TYR A 342 7.28 4.74 37.70
C TYR A 342 7.25 3.39 38.42
N ASP A 343 6.78 3.38 39.66
CA ASP A 343 6.65 2.15 40.43
C ASP A 343 5.56 1.23 39.85
N VAL A 344 5.85 -0.08 39.75
CA VAL A 344 4.91 -1.07 39.18
C VAL A 344 3.63 -1.21 40.01
N GLN A 345 3.68 -1.02 41.34
CA GLN A 345 2.52 -1.18 42.22
C GLN A 345 1.68 0.09 42.28
N ASP A 346 2.33 1.24 42.50
CA ASP A 346 1.63 2.50 42.77
C ASP A 346 1.38 3.32 41.49
N LYS A 347 2.17 3.11 40.42
CA LYS A 347 2.12 3.79 39.11
C LYS A 347 2.20 5.33 39.14
N SER A 348 2.22 5.92 40.33
CA SER A 348 2.10 7.35 40.57
C SER A 348 3.33 7.93 41.29
N SER A 349 4.15 7.07 41.91
CA SER A 349 5.44 7.45 42.48
C SER A 349 6.57 7.27 41.46
N VAL A 350 7.42 8.30 41.35
CA VAL A 350 8.65 8.24 40.55
C VAL A 350 9.60 7.26 41.23
N ALA A 351 9.97 6.22 40.51
CA ALA A 351 10.90 5.20 40.96
C ALA A 351 12.34 5.54 40.56
N LEU A 352 13.31 5.02 41.32
CA LEU A 352 14.71 5.04 40.89
C LEU A 352 14.88 4.16 39.65
N ALA A 353 15.79 4.57 38.76
CA ALA A 353 16.17 3.74 37.62
C ALA A 353 16.71 2.38 38.12
N PRO A 354 16.41 1.27 37.43
CA PRO A 354 16.90 -0.06 37.80
C PRO A 354 18.43 -0.09 37.83
N ALA A 355 19.02 -0.68 38.86
CA ALA A 355 20.48 -0.74 39.01
C ALA A 355 21.17 -1.57 37.90
N ASP A 356 20.42 -2.47 37.28
CA ASP A 356 20.80 -3.41 36.22
C ASP A 356 20.20 -3.02 34.86
N MET A 357 19.87 -1.73 34.64
CA MET A 357 19.21 -1.29 33.42
C MET A 357 20.11 -1.45 32.18
N THR A 358 19.56 -2.02 31.11
CA THR A 358 20.20 -2.11 29.78
C THR A 358 19.34 -1.42 28.73
N ILE A 359 19.91 -0.47 27.99
CA ILE A 359 19.22 0.18 26.86
C ILE A 359 19.50 -0.63 25.58
N ILE A 360 18.44 -1.01 24.87
CA ILE A 360 18.51 -1.63 23.55
C ILE A 360 17.96 -0.64 22.54
N THR A 361 18.61 -0.54 21.38
CA THR A 361 18.19 0.40 20.33
C THR A 361 17.42 -0.32 19.22
N GLY A 362 16.47 0.38 18.61
CA GLY A 362 15.69 -0.06 17.46
C GLY A 362 14.18 -0.10 17.68
N TYR A 363 13.45 -0.35 16.61
CA TYR A 363 11.98 -0.40 16.59
C TYR A 363 11.40 -1.60 17.35
N PRO A 364 10.09 -1.58 17.69
CA PRO A 364 9.43 -2.72 18.31
C PRO A 364 9.53 -3.99 17.45
N LEU A 365 9.62 -5.17 18.06
CA LEU A 365 9.73 -6.47 17.40
C LEU A 365 8.35 -7.00 16.95
N CYS A 366 7.62 -6.23 16.15
CA CYS A 366 6.33 -6.62 15.60
C CYS A 366 6.12 -6.08 14.19
N GLN A 367 5.18 -6.69 13.46
CA GLN A 367 4.87 -6.30 12.08
C GLN A 367 4.11 -4.97 12.01
N ASP A 368 3.12 -4.80 12.90
CA ASP A 368 2.28 -3.60 12.99
C ASP A 368 2.43 -2.95 14.36
N PHE A 369 2.71 -1.65 14.37
CA PHE A 369 2.78 -0.81 15.56
C PHE A 369 2.11 0.55 15.29
N PHE A 370 1.75 1.22 16.36
CA PHE A 370 1.17 2.57 16.34
C PHE A 370 1.99 3.51 17.21
N LYS A 371 1.81 4.81 16.92
CA LYS A 371 2.46 5.89 17.64
C LYS A 371 1.55 6.35 18.78
N LEU A 372 2.13 6.50 19.97
CA LEU A 372 1.49 7.08 21.14
C LEU A 372 1.91 8.54 21.26
N GLU A 373 0.93 9.44 21.24
CA GLU A 373 1.14 10.89 21.20
C GLU A 373 0.49 11.60 22.41
N PRO A 374 1.07 11.47 23.64
CA PRO A 374 0.49 12.01 24.86
C PRO A 374 0.24 13.53 24.82
N HIS A 375 1.04 14.26 24.04
CA HIS A 375 0.92 15.70 23.84
C HIS A 375 -0.33 16.14 23.04
N ILE A 376 -0.86 15.26 22.17
CA ILE A 376 -2.06 15.53 21.35
C ILE A 376 -3.27 14.84 21.99
N TYR A 377 -3.12 13.55 22.35
CA TYR A 377 -4.21 12.72 22.83
C TYR A 377 -3.98 12.30 24.29
N ASN A 378 -4.88 12.72 25.19
CA ASN A 378 -4.85 12.29 26.59
C ASN A 378 -4.98 10.76 26.75
N GLY A 379 -5.57 10.06 25.78
CA GLY A 379 -5.65 8.60 25.76
C GLY A 379 -4.28 7.91 25.58
N ASP A 380 -3.30 8.61 25.01
CA ASP A 380 -2.01 8.02 24.67
C ASP A 380 -1.00 8.12 25.82
N GLN A 381 -1.43 8.54 27.01
CA GLN A 381 -0.56 8.60 28.18
C GLN A 381 0.01 7.23 28.53
N PHE A 382 1.34 7.15 28.55
CA PHE A 382 2.10 5.96 28.90
C PHE A 382 3.07 6.23 30.06
N LEU A 383 3.38 5.18 30.81
CA LEU A 383 4.28 5.18 31.95
C LEU A 383 5.34 4.09 31.73
N LEU A 384 6.62 4.46 31.77
CA LEU A 384 7.71 3.49 31.77
C LEU A 384 7.92 2.99 33.20
N LEU A 385 7.73 1.70 33.43
CA LEU A 385 7.81 1.10 34.75
C LEU A 385 9.25 0.68 35.10
N ASN A 386 9.57 0.61 36.39
CA ASN A 386 10.88 0.20 36.88
C ASN A 386 11.23 -1.29 36.63
N ASN A 387 10.32 -2.08 36.06
CA ASN A 387 10.60 -3.43 35.54
C ASN A 387 10.84 -3.45 34.02
N GLY A 388 10.93 -2.28 33.38
CA GLY A 388 11.15 -2.12 31.94
C GLY A 388 9.89 -2.24 31.08
N TYR A 389 8.72 -2.51 31.65
CA TYR A 389 7.47 -2.54 30.89
C TYR A 389 6.96 -1.13 30.63
N LEU A 390 6.31 -0.94 29.47
CA LEU A 390 5.57 0.28 29.15
C LEU A 390 4.09 0.04 29.47
N TYR A 391 3.51 0.84 30.36
CA TYR A 391 2.10 0.78 30.70
C TYR A 391 1.33 1.88 29.99
N VAL A 392 0.29 1.54 29.24
CA VAL A 392 -0.56 2.53 28.55
C VAL A 392 -1.88 2.68 29.29
N SER A 393 -2.14 3.89 29.80
CA SER A 393 -3.22 4.16 30.75
C SER A 393 -4.62 3.96 30.17
N SER A 394 -4.84 4.33 28.90
CA SER A 394 -6.15 4.21 28.26
C SER A 394 -6.57 2.76 28.01
N PHE A 395 -5.63 1.88 27.68
CA PHE A 395 -5.91 0.46 27.43
C PHE A 395 -5.76 -0.40 28.69
N GLN A 396 -5.14 0.13 29.74
CA GLN A 396 -4.76 -0.62 30.95
C GLN A 396 -3.87 -1.84 30.64
N GLU A 397 -3.01 -1.70 29.63
CA GLU A 397 -2.15 -2.78 29.11
C GLU A 397 -0.67 -2.54 29.41
N TYR A 398 0.08 -3.64 29.49
CA TYR A 398 1.52 -3.66 29.71
C TYR A 398 2.23 -4.21 28.47
N TYR A 399 3.13 -3.42 27.92
CA TYR A 399 3.95 -3.77 26.76
C TYR A 399 5.36 -4.14 27.24
N PRO A 400 5.83 -5.37 26.97
CA PRO A 400 7.21 -5.75 27.29
C PRO A 400 8.22 -4.99 26.40
N PRO A 401 9.52 -4.93 26.77
CA PRO A 401 10.58 -4.27 26.00
C PRO A 401 10.79 -4.77 24.55
N THR A 402 10.16 -5.87 24.18
CA THR A 402 10.10 -6.38 22.80
C THR A 402 9.00 -5.70 21.98
N HIS A 403 7.95 -5.18 22.60
CA HIS A 403 6.73 -4.69 21.94
C HIS A 403 6.56 -3.17 21.98
N TYR A 404 7.57 -2.43 22.44
CA TYR A 404 7.57 -0.98 22.36
C TYR A 404 8.98 -0.44 22.12
N CYS A 405 9.09 0.80 21.64
CA CYS A 405 10.29 1.63 21.80
C CYS A 405 9.87 3.05 22.18
N ILE A 406 10.71 3.76 22.94
CA ILE A 406 10.44 5.14 23.37
C ILE A 406 11.58 6.02 22.86
N ASP A 407 11.25 7.20 22.37
CA ASP A 407 12.25 8.20 22.05
C ASP A 407 11.68 9.62 22.08
N LYS A 408 12.56 10.57 21.80
CA LYS A 408 12.23 11.94 21.46
C LYS A 408 11.94 12.03 19.96
N PHE A 409 10.85 12.69 19.61
CA PHE A 409 10.38 12.86 18.24
C PHE A 409 10.26 14.34 17.94
N TYR A 410 10.85 14.78 16.83
CA TYR A 410 10.74 16.14 16.33
C TYR A 410 9.43 16.30 15.55
N ASP A 411 8.65 17.32 15.87
CA ASP A 411 7.42 17.68 15.16
C ASP A 411 7.67 18.95 14.33
N ASP A 412 7.60 18.82 13.00
CA ASP A 412 7.77 19.91 12.04
C ASP A 412 6.73 21.03 12.18
N ASN A 413 5.53 20.72 12.68
CA ASN A 413 4.44 21.69 12.75
C ASN A 413 4.70 22.75 13.82
N ASP A 414 5.16 22.29 14.98
CA ASP A 414 5.35 23.13 16.16
C ASP A 414 6.84 23.40 16.47
N ASN A 415 7.77 22.82 15.69
CA ASN A 415 9.23 22.95 15.84
C ASN A 415 9.68 22.60 17.28
N THR A 416 9.13 21.52 17.83
CA THR A 416 9.38 21.07 19.20
C THR A 416 9.56 19.57 19.29
N VAL A 417 10.25 19.12 20.33
CA VAL A 417 10.60 17.72 20.55
C VAL A 417 9.77 17.12 21.68
N TYR A 418 8.97 16.11 21.36
CA TYR A 418 8.11 15.42 22.33
C TYR A 418 8.61 14.01 22.65
N THR A 419 8.42 13.56 23.90
CA THR A 419 8.65 12.15 24.24
C THR A 419 7.44 11.35 23.79
N GLN A 420 7.64 10.41 22.88
CA GLN A 420 6.61 9.56 22.31
C GLN A 420 7.07 8.10 22.32
N ALA A 421 6.14 7.18 22.11
CA ALA A 421 6.43 5.76 22.08
C ALA A 421 5.79 5.12 20.84
N LEU A 422 6.47 4.13 20.28
CA LEU A 422 5.89 3.21 19.29
C LEU A 422 5.54 1.92 20.04
N ALA A 423 4.29 1.49 19.95
CA ALA A 423 3.79 0.28 20.62
C ALA A 423 3.15 -0.67 19.60
N CYS A 424 3.38 -1.97 19.75
CA CYS A 424 2.80 -2.98 18.87
C CYS A 424 1.28 -3.05 19.00
N PHE A 425 0.58 -3.38 17.92
CA PHE A 425 -0.82 -3.78 18.06
C PHE A 425 -0.90 -5.11 18.80
N GLN A 426 -1.57 -5.12 19.95
CA GLN A 426 -1.78 -6.33 20.72
C GLN A 426 -2.86 -7.18 20.03
N GLU A 427 -2.44 -8.25 19.33
CA GLU A 427 -3.31 -9.17 18.57
C GLU A 427 -4.49 -9.69 19.44
N ASN A 428 -4.28 -9.82 20.74
CA ASN A 428 -5.23 -10.50 21.63
C ASN A 428 -6.48 -9.68 22.01
N VAL A 429 -6.46 -8.34 22.10
CA VAL A 429 -7.59 -7.60 22.73
C VAL A 429 -8.58 -7.03 21.70
N ALA A 430 -8.08 -6.58 20.55
CA ALA A 430 -8.95 -6.17 19.44
C ALA A 430 -9.67 -7.37 18.80
N GLU A 431 -9.05 -8.55 18.79
CA GLU A 431 -9.61 -9.76 18.17
C GLU A 431 -10.58 -10.52 19.10
N ILE A 432 -10.44 -10.49 20.43
CA ILE A 432 -11.36 -11.22 21.33
C ILE A 432 -12.75 -10.56 21.39
N ALA A 433 -12.82 -9.23 21.51
CA ALA A 433 -14.12 -8.54 21.60
C ALA A 433 -14.83 -8.45 20.23
N CYS A 434 -14.12 -8.04 19.16
CA CYS A 434 -14.72 -8.00 17.82
C CYS A 434 -14.86 -9.39 17.17
N GLY A 435 -13.96 -10.33 17.47
CA GLY A 435 -13.97 -11.68 16.92
C GLY A 435 -15.09 -12.54 17.51
N ALA A 436 -15.36 -12.46 18.82
CA ALA A 436 -16.51 -13.14 19.41
C ALA A 436 -17.84 -12.61 18.85
N THR A 437 -17.98 -11.29 18.68
CA THR A 437 -19.14 -10.69 18.02
C THR A 437 -19.26 -11.17 16.57
N LYS A 438 -18.18 -11.13 15.78
CA LYS A 438 -18.20 -11.59 14.38
C LYS A 438 -18.50 -13.09 14.25
N LYS A 439 -18.00 -13.92 15.16
CA LYS A 439 -18.11 -15.37 15.11
C LYS A 439 -19.49 -15.89 15.51
N TYR A 440 -20.14 -15.27 16.49
CA TYR A 440 -21.45 -15.75 16.98
C TYR A 440 -22.62 -14.89 16.48
N VAL A 441 -22.48 -13.56 16.45
CA VAL A 441 -23.61 -12.68 16.14
C VAL A 441 -23.99 -12.75 14.66
N TYR A 442 -23.02 -12.78 13.74
CA TYR A 442 -23.30 -12.89 12.29
C TYR A 442 -24.08 -14.15 11.91
N PRO A 443 -23.65 -15.38 12.25
CA PRO A 443 -24.40 -16.57 11.88
C PRO A 443 -25.78 -16.62 12.53
N ILE A 444 -25.93 -16.16 13.78
CA ILE A 444 -27.23 -16.08 14.47
C ILE A 444 -28.19 -15.13 13.71
N LEU A 445 -27.74 -13.92 13.37
CA LEU A 445 -28.55 -12.96 12.62
C LEU A 445 -28.94 -13.46 11.23
N LEU A 446 -28.02 -14.16 10.55
CA LEU A 446 -28.30 -14.79 9.25
C LEU A 446 -29.32 -15.94 9.36
N LEU A 447 -29.28 -16.74 10.43
CA LEU A 447 -30.26 -17.80 10.69
C LEU A 447 -31.64 -17.23 11.01
N VAL A 448 -31.72 -16.20 11.86
CA VAL A 448 -32.97 -15.49 12.15
C VAL A 448 -33.56 -14.90 10.86
N SER A 449 -32.73 -14.26 10.04
CA SER A 449 -33.13 -13.73 8.73
C SER A 449 -33.61 -14.83 7.78
N SER A 450 -32.94 -15.98 7.77
CA SER A 450 -33.34 -17.15 7.00
C SER A 450 -34.71 -17.68 7.43
N GLY A 451 -35.02 -17.65 8.73
CA GLY A 451 -36.34 -18.00 9.25
C GLY A 451 -37.46 -17.12 8.68
N PHE A 452 -37.26 -15.79 8.67
CA PHE A 452 -38.23 -14.85 8.08
C PHE A 452 -38.36 -14.98 6.56
N LEU A 453 -37.26 -15.24 5.85
CA LEU A 453 -37.29 -15.53 4.41
C LEU A 453 -38.05 -16.83 4.13
N GLY A 454 -37.87 -17.87 4.94
CA GLY A 454 -38.61 -19.12 4.87
C GLY A 454 -40.12 -18.92 5.07
N ALA A 455 -40.52 -18.17 6.10
CA ALA A 455 -41.92 -17.82 6.32
C ALA A 455 -42.53 -17.05 5.13
N THR A 456 -41.78 -16.09 4.58
CA THR A 456 -42.19 -15.33 3.39
C THR A 456 -42.40 -16.25 2.19
N LEU A 457 -41.50 -17.20 1.97
CA LEU A 457 -41.59 -18.18 0.88
C LEU A 457 -42.81 -19.09 1.04
N ILE A 458 -43.10 -19.55 2.26
CA ILE A 458 -44.29 -20.38 2.56
C ILE A 458 -45.59 -19.63 2.22
N ILE A 459 -45.71 -18.37 2.66
CA ILE A 459 -46.92 -17.55 2.41
C ILE A 459 -47.12 -17.35 0.90
N TYR A 460 -46.08 -16.92 0.19
CA TYR A 460 -46.16 -16.65 -1.25
C TYR A 460 -46.35 -17.93 -2.08
N ALA A 461 -45.88 -19.08 -1.62
CA ALA A 461 -46.08 -20.37 -2.29
C ALA A 461 -47.48 -20.96 -2.05
N SER A 462 -48.04 -20.76 -0.85
CA SER A 462 -49.33 -21.34 -0.42
C SER A 462 -50.52 -20.56 -0.99
N VAL A 463 -50.40 -19.24 -1.12
CA VAL A 463 -51.49 -18.40 -1.64
C VAL A 463 -51.39 -18.31 -3.16
N SER A 464 -52.28 -19.03 -3.86
CA SER A 464 -52.35 -19.07 -5.33
C SER A 464 -52.50 -17.69 -5.97
N ASP A 465 -53.24 -16.77 -5.33
CA ASP A 465 -53.45 -15.41 -5.81
C ASP A 465 -52.18 -14.54 -5.81
N LEU A 466 -51.23 -14.82 -4.92
CA LEU A 466 -49.91 -14.17 -4.92
C LEU A 466 -48.95 -14.88 -5.86
N ARG A 467 -48.92 -16.22 -5.85
CA ARG A 467 -48.03 -17.04 -6.69
C ARG A 467 -48.28 -16.88 -8.19
N ASN A 468 -49.53 -16.71 -8.60
CA ASN A 468 -49.89 -16.69 -10.03
C ASN A 468 -49.53 -15.35 -10.71
N LYS A 469 -49.27 -14.29 -9.94
CA LYS A 469 -48.82 -12.99 -10.45
C LYS A 469 -47.34 -13.04 -10.84
N LEU A 470 -46.97 -12.34 -11.91
CA LEU A 470 -45.57 -12.25 -12.38
C LEU A 470 -44.63 -11.76 -11.26
N ASN A 471 -45.06 -10.73 -10.52
CA ASN A 471 -44.30 -10.17 -9.39
C ASN A 471 -44.11 -11.18 -8.26
N GLY A 472 -45.13 -12.00 -7.98
CA GLY A 472 -45.04 -13.06 -6.99
C GLY A 472 -44.03 -14.13 -7.38
N LYS A 473 -44.00 -14.55 -8.65
CA LYS A 473 -43.00 -15.52 -9.15
C LYS A 473 -41.57 -14.99 -9.07
N CYS A 474 -41.36 -13.72 -9.38
CA CYS A 474 -40.04 -13.08 -9.27
C CYS A 474 -39.60 -12.97 -7.81
N LEU A 475 -40.51 -12.58 -6.91
CA LEU A 475 -40.22 -12.48 -5.47
C LEU A 475 -39.91 -13.85 -4.87
N ILE A 476 -40.67 -14.90 -5.20
CA ILE A 476 -40.39 -16.26 -4.74
C ILE A 476 -38.98 -16.68 -5.16
N SER A 477 -38.59 -16.42 -6.41
CA SER A 477 -37.27 -16.78 -6.93
C SER A 477 -36.13 -15.98 -6.27
N GLN A 478 -36.36 -14.70 -5.94
CA GLN A 478 -35.40 -13.88 -5.22
C GLN A 478 -35.21 -14.38 -3.78
N VAL A 479 -36.33 -14.58 -3.07
CA VAL A 479 -36.34 -15.02 -1.67
C VAL A 479 -35.72 -16.42 -1.56
N SER A 480 -35.95 -17.31 -2.53
CA SER A 480 -35.29 -18.62 -2.56
C SER A 480 -33.77 -18.50 -2.74
N ALA A 481 -33.29 -17.59 -3.59
CA ALA A 481 -31.85 -17.38 -3.78
C ALA A 481 -31.19 -16.86 -2.49
N LEU A 482 -31.80 -15.84 -1.86
CA LEU A 482 -31.30 -15.28 -0.61
C LEU A 482 -31.34 -16.28 0.55
N LEU A 483 -32.39 -17.11 0.63
CA LEU A 483 -32.51 -18.16 1.64
C LEU A 483 -31.37 -19.18 1.52
N VAL A 484 -31.09 -19.67 0.30
CA VAL A 484 -29.97 -20.59 0.04
C VAL A 484 -28.63 -19.94 0.36
N GLY A 485 -28.44 -18.67 -0.02
CA GLY A 485 -27.22 -17.92 0.28
C GLY A 485 -26.98 -17.74 1.78
N TYR A 486 -28.00 -17.32 2.53
CA TYR A 486 -27.89 -17.07 3.97
C TYR A 486 -27.69 -18.34 4.77
N ILE A 487 -28.41 -19.42 4.46
CA ILE A 487 -28.19 -20.73 5.10
C ILE A 487 -26.76 -21.22 4.83
N SER A 488 -26.30 -21.13 3.58
CA SER A 488 -24.96 -21.58 3.20
C SER A 488 -23.86 -20.75 3.88
N LEU A 489 -24.06 -19.44 4.02
CA LEU A 489 -23.14 -18.54 4.73
C LEU A 489 -23.13 -18.77 6.25
N SER A 490 -24.30 -19.02 6.86
CA SER A 490 -24.39 -19.40 8.27
C SER A 490 -23.66 -20.71 8.55
N VAL A 491 -23.83 -21.72 7.69
CA VAL A 491 -23.13 -23.01 7.80
C VAL A 491 -21.62 -22.84 7.64
N ALA A 492 -21.18 -22.01 6.68
CA ALA A 492 -19.76 -21.71 6.50
C ALA A 492 -19.15 -20.98 7.70
N SER A 493 -19.91 -20.07 8.34
CA SER A 493 -19.45 -19.25 9.47
C SER A 493 -19.38 -20.00 10.79
N LEU A 494 -20.17 -21.06 10.98
CA LEU A 494 -20.19 -21.87 12.22
C LEU A 494 -19.17 -23.03 12.22
N ALA A 495 -18.48 -23.27 11.12
CA ALA A 495 -17.60 -24.42 10.94
C ALA A 495 -16.13 -24.17 11.37
N THR A 496 -15.83 -23.10 12.11
CA THR A 496 -14.46 -22.55 12.21
C THR A 496 -13.63 -22.95 13.43
N ASP A 497 -14.08 -23.82 14.33
CA ASP A 497 -13.25 -24.25 15.46
C ASP A 497 -12.85 -25.71 15.32
N HIS A 498 -11.63 -25.91 14.82
CA HIS A 498 -10.91 -27.19 14.77
C HIS A 498 -11.67 -28.34 14.09
N MET A 499 -11.67 -28.33 12.76
CA MET A 499 -11.96 -29.55 12.01
C MET A 499 -10.81 -29.88 11.06
N PRO A 500 -10.27 -31.11 11.09
CA PRO A 500 -9.45 -31.60 10.00
C PRO A 500 -10.27 -31.53 8.70
N PRO A 501 -9.60 -31.37 7.54
CA PRO A 501 -10.24 -31.17 6.22
C PRO A 501 -11.29 -32.24 5.84
N LEU A 502 -11.36 -33.35 6.59
CA LEU A 502 -12.35 -34.40 6.42
C LEU A 502 -13.80 -34.01 6.80
N LEU A 503 -14.06 -33.09 7.72
CA LEU A 503 -15.45 -32.85 8.17
C LEU A 503 -16.19 -31.73 7.41
N CYS A 504 -15.47 -30.90 6.64
CA CYS A 504 -16.07 -30.11 5.55
C CYS A 504 -16.63 -31.02 4.43
N LYS A 505 -16.28 -32.31 4.48
CA LYS A 505 -16.60 -33.37 3.51
C LYS A 505 -17.75 -34.30 3.93
N ILE A 506 -18.30 -34.20 5.15
CA ILE A 506 -19.21 -35.22 5.74
C ILE A 506 -20.56 -34.64 6.20
N THR A 507 -21.12 -33.67 5.48
CA THR A 507 -22.61 -33.52 5.43
C THR A 507 -23.14 -33.99 4.08
N GLY A 508 -22.71 -35.20 3.71
CA GLY A 508 -23.05 -35.95 2.51
C GLY A 508 -22.38 -37.33 2.61
N GLU A 509 -23.11 -38.28 3.17
CA GLU A 509 -22.65 -39.66 3.36
C GLU A 509 -22.55 -40.40 2.02
N TYR A 510 -21.51 -41.25 1.94
CA TYR A 510 -21.25 -42.35 1.00
C TYR A 510 -21.16 -42.07 -0.51
N THR A 511 -19.93 -41.89 -1.01
CA THR A 511 -19.24 -42.79 -1.95
C THR A 511 -17.92 -42.15 -2.41
N ASN A 512 -16.93 -43.01 -2.68
CA ASN A 512 -15.55 -42.67 -2.99
C ASN A 512 -15.41 -41.97 -4.35
N THR A 513 -15.50 -40.64 -4.37
CA THR A 513 -15.00 -39.76 -5.45
C THR A 513 -14.97 -38.32 -4.92
N LYS A 514 -13.90 -37.90 -4.23
CA LYS A 514 -13.92 -36.63 -3.47
C LYS A 514 -12.63 -35.80 -3.53
N GLU A 515 -12.42 -35.12 -4.66
CA GLU A 515 -11.65 -33.85 -4.76
C GLU A 515 -12.50 -32.70 -5.35
N LYS A 516 -13.74 -32.97 -5.77
CA LYS A 516 -14.59 -32.01 -6.51
C LYS A 516 -15.68 -31.37 -5.64
N HIS A 517 -15.85 -31.78 -4.38
CA HIS A 517 -17.02 -31.40 -3.56
C HIS A 517 -16.77 -30.22 -2.61
N GLU A 518 -15.53 -30.01 -2.14
CA GLU A 518 -15.18 -28.90 -1.21
C GLU A 518 -15.24 -27.52 -1.92
N ARG A 519 -14.92 -27.46 -3.23
CA ARG A 519 -15.00 -26.25 -4.06
C ARG A 519 -16.41 -25.78 -4.43
N ASN A 520 -17.42 -26.65 -4.27
CA ASN A 520 -18.80 -26.34 -4.71
C ASN A 520 -19.56 -25.41 -3.74
N ARG A 521 -19.20 -25.36 -2.45
CA ARG A 521 -19.95 -24.57 -1.45
C ARG A 521 -19.76 -23.05 -1.61
N ALA A 522 -18.53 -22.58 -1.86
CA ALA A 522 -18.26 -21.17 -2.13
C ALA A 522 -18.94 -20.68 -3.42
N SER A 523 -18.97 -21.54 -4.45
CA SER A 523 -19.68 -21.28 -5.71
C SER A 523 -21.19 -21.15 -5.52
N ILE A 524 -21.79 -21.94 -4.62
CA ILE A 524 -23.23 -21.85 -4.30
C ILE A 524 -23.55 -20.52 -3.62
N ILE A 525 -22.74 -20.09 -2.64
CA ILE A 525 -22.95 -18.82 -1.94
C ILE A 525 -22.80 -17.65 -2.94
N HIS A 526 -21.75 -17.68 -3.78
CA HIS A 526 -21.50 -16.68 -4.82
C HIS A 526 -22.67 -16.57 -5.80
N LEU A 527 -23.11 -17.71 -6.34
CA LEU A 527 -24.25 -17.80 -7.25
C LEU A 527 -25.54 -17.28 -6.61
N ALA A 528 -25.82 -17.70 -5.37
CA ALA A 528 -27.05 -17.36 -4.66
C ALA A 528 -27.14 -15.87 -4.34
N ILE A 529 -26.05 -15.24 -3.88
CA ILE A 529 -26.00 -13.81 -3.60
C ILE A 529 -26.19 -13.01 -4.90
N LEU A 530 -25.42 -13.34 -5.96
CA LEU A 530 -25.57 -12.67 -7.25
C LEU A 530 -26.98 -12.81 -7.81
N ALA A 531 -27.54 -14.03 -7.83
CA ALA A 531 -28.92 -14.27 -8.26
C ALA A 531 -29.94 -13.43 -7.47
N GLY A 532 -29.76 -13.25 -6.17
CA GLY A 532 -30.59 -12.35 -5.35
C GLY A 532 -30.62 -10.91 -5.87
N PHE A 533 -29.46 -10.36 -6.27
CA PHE A 533 -29.36 -9.00 -6.83
C PHE A 533 -29.90 -8.90 -8.26
N PHE A 534 -29.66 -9.90 -9.11
CA PHE A 534 -30.23 -9.92 -10.46
C PHE A 534 -31.76 -10.02 -10.44
N TRP A 535 -32.32 -10.86 -9.55
CA TRP A 535 -33.76 -10.92 -9.34
C TRP A 535 -34.34 -9.60 -8.81
N LEU A 536 -33.62 -8.92 -7.90
CA LEU A 536 -34.00 -7.59 -7.45
C LEU A 536 -34.07 -6.61 -8.64
N ASN A 537 -33.08 -6.65 -9.51
CA ASN A 537 -33.02 -5.79 -10.69
C ASN A 537 -34.18 -6.02 -11.66
N VAL A 538 -34.52 -7.28 -11.93
CA VAL A 538 -35.72 -7.62 -12.72
C VAL A 538 -37.00 -7.09 -12.10
N MET A 539 -37.15 -7.17 -10.77
CA MET A 539 -38.36 -6.65 -10.11
C MET A 539 -38.45 -5.12 -10.23
N CYS A 540 -37.36 -4.39 -10.00
CA CYS A 540 -37.32 -2.94 -10.20
C CYS A 540 -37.66 -2.55 -11.65
N PHE A 541 -37.10 -3.27 -12.61
CA PHE A 541 -37.41 -3.10 -14.03
C PHE A 541 -38.87 -3.39 -14.37
N ASP A 542 -39.44 -4.48 -13.84
CA ASP A 542 -40.83 -4.87 -14.12
C ASP A 542 -41.84 -3.87 -13.53
N ILE A 543 -41.59 -3.37 -12.32
CA ILE A 543 -42.39 -2.31 -11.70
C ILE A 543 -42.35 -1.04 -12.55
N TRP A 544 -41.15 -0.57 -12.92
CA TRP A 544 -40.98 0.59 -13.80
C TRP A 544 -41.72 0.42 -15.12
N ARG A 545 -41.55 -0.74 -15.76
CA ARG A 545 -42.18 -1.06 -17.04
C ARG A 545 -43.71 -1.10 -16.94
N THR A 546 -44.24 -1.66 -15.86
CA THR A 546 -45.68 -1.79 -15.64
C THR A 546 -46.32 -0.42 -15.41
N LEU A 547 -45.71 0.43 -14.58
CA LEU A 547 -46.18 1.79 -14.30
C LEU A 547 -46.06 2.72 -15.51
N ARG A 548 -44.96 2.65 -16.26
CA ARG A 548 -44.75 3.45 -17.48
C ARG A 548 -45.83 3.20 -18.54
N LYS A 549 -46.33 1.97 -18.65
CA LYS A 549 -47.28 1.61 -19.71
C LYS A 549 -48.75 1.77 -19.33
N MET A 550 -49.07 2.18 -18.09
CA MET A 550 -50.45 2.30 -17.53
C MET A 550 -51.38 1.13 -17.95
N ARG A 551 -50.82 -0.06 -18.17
CA ARG A 551 -51.57 -1.16 -18.78
C ARG A 551 -52.22 -1.92 -17.64
N THR A 552 -53.55 -1.93 -17.59
CA THR A 552 -54.30 -2.83 -16.72
C THR A 552 -53.84 -4.26 -16.99
N VAL A 553 -53.21 -4.86 -15.98
CA VAL A 553 -52.57 -6.17 -16.05
C VAL A 553 -53.65 -7.22 -16.10
N SER A 554 -54.12 -7.55 -17.30
CA SER A 554 -54.72 -8.84 -17.61
C SER A 554 -54.08 -9.36 -18.89
N GLY A 555 -52.79 -9.71 -18.77
CA GLY A 555 -52.08 -10.45 -19.80
C GLY A 555 -52.50 -11.91 -19.74
N SER A 556 -52.65 -12.57 -20.90
CA SER A 556 -52.93 -14.00 -20.94
C SER A 556 -51.89 -14.80 -20.12
N PRO A 557 -52.27 -15.93 -19.50
CA PRO A 557 -51.34 -16.76 -18.72
C PRO A 557 -50.06 -17.13 -19.50
N GLU A 558 -50.17 -17.32 -20.81
CA GLU A 558 -49.07 -17.59 -21.72
C GLU A 558 -48.05 -16.44 -21.81
N TRP A 559 -48.54 -15.20 -21.87
CA TRP A 559 -47.68 -14.02 -21.91
C TRP A 559 -46.90 -13.84 -20.59
N ILE A 560 -47.55 -14.12 -19.45
CA ILE A 560 -46.91 -14.08 -18.13
C ILE A 560 -45.81 -15.14 -18.06
N ARG A 561 -46.10 -16.36 -18.54
CA ARG A 561 -45.14 -17.47 -18.59
C ARG A 561 -43.93 -17.14 -19.46
N ARG A 562 -44.14 -16.60 -20.66
CA ARG A 562 -43.04 -16.23 -21.58
C ARG A 562 -42.16 -15.12 -21.01
N ARG A 563 -42.75 -14.13 -20.33
CA ARG A 563 -41.97 -13.08 -19.65
C ARG A 563 -41.15 -13.60 -18.50
N PHE A 564 -41.77 -14.41 -17.64
CA PHE A 564 -41.07 -15.03 -16.52
C PHE A 564 -39.89 -15.89 -17.01
N LEU A 565 -40.05 -16.60 -18.13
CA LEU A 565 -38.96 -17.37 -18.73
C LEU A 565 -37.75 -16.48 -19.08
N TRP A 566 -37.97 -15.35 -19.77
CA TRP A 566 -36.88 -14.43 -20.11
C TRP A 566 -36.22 -13.82 -18.87
N TYR A 567 -37.02 -13.45 -17.87
CA TYR A 567 -36.51 -12.98 -16.59
C TYR A 567 -35.69 -14.04 -15.86
N SER A 568 -36.12 -15.31 -15.91
CA SER A 568 -35.41 -16.44 -15.33
C SER A 568 -34.08 -16.70 -16.04
N VAL A 569 -34.05 -16.67 -17.38
CA VAL A 569 -32.81 -16.84 -18.16
C VAL A 569 -31.79 -15.75 -17.80
N TYR A 570 -32.23 -14.50 -17.67
CA TYR A 570 -31.35 -13.41 -17.24
C TYR A 570 -30.88 -13.58 -15.79
N SER A 571 -31.82 -13.73 -14.84
CA SER A 571 -31.50 -13.66 -13.42
C SER A 571 -30.84 -14.89 -12.84
N TRP A 572 -30.95 -16.06 -13.50
CA TRP A 572 -30.19 -17.26 -13.13
C TRP A 572 -28.99 -17.47 -14.05
N GLY A 573 -29.13 -17.17 -15.35
CA GLY A 573 -28.09 -17.43 -16.33
C GLY A 573 -26.89 -16.48 -16.19
N CYS A 574 -27.11 -15.18 -15.95
CA CYS A 574 -26.00 -14.23 -15.79
C CYS A 574 -25.15 -14.53 -14.53
N PRO A 575 -25.72 -14.70 -13.33
CA PRO A 575 -24.98 -15.18 -12.16
C PRO A 575 -24.24 -16.49 -12.40
N LEU A 576 -24.90 -17.47 -13.04
CA LEU A 576 -24.28 -18.76 -13.33
C LEU A 576 -23.07 -18.62 -14.24
N LEU A 577 -23.15 -17.78 -15.28
CA LEU A 577 -22.04 -17.50 -16.17
C LEU A 577 -20.88 -16.84 -15.42
N ILE A 578 -21.16 -15.83 -14.59
CA ILE A 578 -20.14 -15.14 -13.78
C ILE A 578 -19.44 -16.13 -12.84
N THR A 579 -20.19 -16.99 -12.15
CA THR A 579 -19.63 -18.01 -11.27
C THR A 579 -18.83 -19.06 -12.04
N ILE A 580 -19.28 -19.49 -13.23
CA ILE A 580 -18.52 -20.43 -14.08
C ILE A 580 -17.18 -19.81 -14.49
N VAL A 581 -17.17 -18.53 -14.90
CA VAL A 581 -15.92 -17.83 -15.26
C VAL A 581 -14.98 -17.76 -14.07
N ALA A 582 -15.47 -17.43 -12.87
CA ALA A 582 -14.65 -17.42 -11.66
C ALA A 582 -14.04 -18.81 -11.37
N VAL A 583 -14.83 -19.88 -11.50
CA VAL A 583 -14.36 -21.27 -11.31
C VAL A 583 -13.37 -21.73 -12.39
N ILE A 584 -13.47 -21.22 -13.61
CA ILE A 584 -12.49 -21.49 -14.69
C ILE A 584 -11.17 -20.78 -14.40
N ILE A 585 -11.21 -19.51 -13.97
CA ILE A 585 -10.00 -18.74 -13.65
C ILE A 585 -9.23 -19.37 -12.47
N GLU A 586 -9.94 -19.91 -11.49
CA GLU A 586 -9.36 -20.70 -10.39
C GLU A 586 -8.56 -21.93 -10.89
N GLN A 587 -8.90 -22.47 -12.05
CA GLN A 587 -8.24 -23.66 -12.62
C GLN A 587 -7.07 -23.33 -13.56
N LEU A 588 -6.84 -22.06 -13.87
CA LEU A 588 -5.76 -21.66 -14.76
C LEU A 588 -4.41 -21.67 -14.02
N PRO A 589 -3.31 -22.13 -14.64
CA PRO A 589 -1.97 -22.12 -14.02
C PRO A 589 -1.48 -20.72 -13.60
N ASP A 590 -0.57 -20.64 -12.63
CA ASP A 590 -0.07 -19.38 -12.02
C ASP A 590 0.72 -18.49 -12.99
N SER A 591 1.03 -19.00 -14.18
CA SER A 591 1.77 -18.29 -15.22
C SER A 591 1.00 -17.17 -15.92
N TYR A 592 -0.33 -17.12 -15.76
CA TYR A 592 -1.13 -16.02 -16.26
C TYR A 592 -1.40 -15.06 -15.09
N ASN A 593 -0.82 -13.85 -15.11
CA ASN A 593 -0.97 -12.77 -14.12
C ASN A 593 -2.44 -12.29 -13.92
N LEU A 594 -3.37 -13.18 -13.61
CA LEU A 594 -4.78 -12.92 -13.35
C LEU A 594 -5.05 -13.00 -11.85
N ILE A 595 -5.94 -12.13 -11.37
CA ILE A 595 -6.39 -12.14 -9.97
C ILE A 595 -7.24 -13.39 -9.76
N ARG A 596 -6.75 -14.34 -8.96
CA ARG A 596 -7.50 -15.56 -8.64
C ARG A 596 -8.57 -15.33 -7.58
N PRO A 597 -9.74 -15.98 -7.69
CA PRO A 597 -10.76 -15.96 -6.65
C PRO A 597 -10.28 -16.49 -5.28
N ASP A 598 -9.36 -17.46 -5.27
CA ASP A 598 -8.82 -18.14 -4.07
C ASP A 598 -9.94 -18.68 -3.18
N PHE A 599 -10.69 -19.63 -3.70
CA PHE A 599 -11.77 -20.26 -2.96
C PHE A 599 -11.25 -21.34 -2.00
N GLY A 600 -11.38 -21.11 -0.69
CA GLY A 600 -11.37 -22.23 0.27
C GLY A 600 -10.03 -22.68 0.84
N THR A 601 -9.04 -21.78 0.97
CA THR A 601 -7.75 -22.08 1.61
C THR A 601 -7.84 -22.17 3.15
N ASP A 602 -8.49 -21.19 3.80
CA ASP A 602 -8.69 -21.17 5.28
C ASP A 602 -10.15 -21.03 5.72
N PHE A 603 -10.99 -20.40 4.89
CA PHE A 603 -12.42 -20.22 5.10
C PHE A 603 -13.16 -20.63 3.83
N CYS A 604 -14.38 -21.18 3.93
CA CYS A 604 -15.20 -21.54 2.77
C CYS A 604 -15.80 -20.29 2.07
N TRP A 605 -14.95 -19.31 1.71
CA TRP A 605 -15.25 -18.01 1.12
C TRP A 605 -14.00 -17.41 0.43
N PHE A 606 -14.15 -16.26 -0.25
CA PHE A 606 -13.02 -15.51 -0.84
C PHE A 606 -12.01 -15.09 0.25
N GLN A 607 -10.73 -15.42 0.07
CA GLN A 607 -9.65 -15.07 1.00
C GLN A 607 -9.19 -13.61 0.82
N SER A 608 -9.02 -13.17 -0.43
CA SER A 608 -8.49 -11.84 -0.75
C SER A 608 -9.56 -10.78 -0.95
N LYS A 609 -9.36 -9.60 -0.33
CA LYS A 609 -10.21 -8.42 -0.54
C LYS A 609 -10.24 -7.99 -2.02
N ARG A 610 -9.11 -8.11 -2.73
CA ARG A 610 -9.01 -7.74 -4.16
C ARG A 610 -9.90 -8.65 -5.02
N SER A 611 -9.86 -9.95 -4.78
CA SER A 611 -10.66 -10.94 -5.51
C SER A 611 -12.16 -10.76 -5.27
N LEU A 612 -12.55 -10.44 -4.03
CA LEU A 612 -13.95 -10.16 -3.69
C LEU A 612 -14.49 -8.92 -4.43
N TRP A 613 -13.67 -7.88 -4.58
CA TRP A 613 -14.05 -6.70 -5.37
C TRP A 613 -14.33 -7.02 -6.83
N VAL A 614 -13.43 -7.78 -7.47
CA VAL A 614 -13.50 -8.10 -8.90
C VAL A 614 -14.62 -9.09 -9.23
N TYR A 615 -14.81 -10.13 -8.42
CA TYR A 615 -15.74 -11.22 -8.74
C TYR A 615 -17.14 -11.06 -8.15
N LEU A 616 -17.34 -10.13 -7.21
CA LEU A 616 -18.63 -9.94 -6.53
C LEU A 616 -19.08 -8.47 -6.52
N TYR A 617 -18.30 -7.55 -5.95
CA TYR A 617 -18.80 -6.19 -5.71
C TYR A 617 -18.98 -5.35 -6.97
N VAL A 618 -18.16 -5.52 -8.01
CA VAL A 618 -18.33 -4.77 -9.26
C VAL A 618 -19.71 -5.04 -9.89
N TYR A 619 -20.16 -6.29 -9.88
CA TYR A 619 -21.46 -6.69 -10.43
C TYR A 619 -22.62 -6.19 -9.56
N ILE A 620 -22.49 -6.31 -8.23
CA ILE A 620 -23.50 -5.81 -7.29
C ILE A 620 -23.64 -4.30 -7.43
N LEU A 621 -22.53 -3.56 -7.49
CA LEU A 621 -22.53 -2.11 -7.64
C LEU A 621 -23.27 -1.69 -8.92
N ALA A 622 -22.95 -2.31 -10.05
CA ALA A 622 -23.63 -2.04 -11.32
C ALA A 622 -25.15 -2.29 -11.23
N LEU A 623 -25.57 -3.40 -10.60
CA LEU A 623 -26.98 -3.73 -10.41
C LEU A 623 -27.70 -2.75 -9.47
N VAL A 624 -27.03 -2.33 -8.39
CA VAL A 624 -27.57 -1.35 -7.43
C VAL A 624 -27.75 0.00 -8.12
N LEU A 625 -26.76 0.47 -8.90
CA LEU A 625 -26.88 1.70 -9.68
C LEU A 625 -28.06 1.63 -10.66
N ALA A 626 -28.23 0.51 -11.36
CA ALA A 626 -29.38 0.31 -12.24
C ALA A 626 -30.72 0.32 -11.46
N ASN A 627 -30.76 -0.26 -10.25
CA ASN A 627 -31.95 -0.24 -9.40
C ASN A 627 -32.31 1.17 -8.93
N ILE A 628 -31.31 1.99 -8.58
CA ILE A 628 -31.49 3.39 -8.21
C ILE A 628 -32.10 4.17 -9.39
N VAL A 629 -31.60 3.95 -10.61
CA VAL A 629 -32.17 4.58 -11.82
C VAL A 629 -33.63 4.18 -12.01
N PHE A 630 -33.97 2.89 -11.90
CA PHE A 630 -35.38 2.45 -12.00
C PHE A 630 -36.26 3.05 -10.91
N PHE A 631 -35.74 3.15 -9.67
CA PHE A 631 -36.45 3.75 -8.56
C PHE A 631 -36.76 5.24 -8.79
N ILE A 632 -35.77 6.01 -9.26
CA ILE A 632 -35.95 7.42 -9.62
C ILE A 632 -37.00 7.55 -10.74
N LEU A 633 -36.90 6.74 -11.79
CA LEU A 633 -37.85 6.77 -12.90
C LEU A 633 -39.28 6.43 -12.45
N VAL A 634 -39.46 5.41 -11.59
CA VAL A 634 -40.76 5.07 -10.99
C VAL A 634 -41.30 6.24 -10.19
N THR A 635 -40.47 6.85 -9.35
CA THR A 635 -40.84 7.99 -8.52
C THR A 635 -41.32 9.16 -9.39
N ILE A 636 -40.59 9.50 -10.45
CA ILE A 636 -41.00 10.54 -11.41
C ILE A 636 -42.35 10.22 -12.04
N ILE A 637 -42.58 8.97 -12.48
CA ILE A 637 -43.85 8.55 -13.07
C ILE A 637 -45.00 8.71 -12.06
N LEU A 638 -44.79 8.31 -10.81
CA LEU A 638 -45.79 8.41 -9.75
C LEU A 638 -46.10 9.87 -9.40
N CYS A 639 -45.08 10.72 -9.24
CA CYS A 639 -45.26 12.16 -8.99
C CYS A 639 -46.00 12.85 -10.14
N ARG A 640 -45.64 12.55 -11.40
CA ARG A 640 -46.34 13.09 -12.57
C ARG A 640 -47.79 12.59 -12.66
N SER A 641 -48.03 11.32 -12.32
CA SER A 641 -49.38 10.74 -12.26
C SER A 641 -50.25 11.44 -11.20
N GLN A 642 -49.68 11.77 -10.04
CA GLN A 642 -50.38 12.50 -8.97
C GLN A 642 -50.66 13.97 -9.35
N ASN A 643 -49.78 14.61 -10.10
CA ASN A 643 -49.96 15.99 -10.57
C ASN A 643 -50.86 16.14 -11.80
N ASN A 644 -51.39 15.03 -12.36
CA ASN A 644 -52.39 15.11 -13.43
C ASN A 644 -53.79 15.41 -12.85
N PRO A 645 -54.40 16.57 -13.17
CA PRO A 645 -55.69 16.97 -12.57
C PRO A 645 -56.84 16.01 -12.91
N ASN A 646 -56.77 15.32 -14.06
CA ASN A 646 -57.77 14.33 -14.48
C ASN A 646 -57.81 13.05 -13.60
N LEU A 647 -56.67 12.63 -13.04
CA LEU A 647 -56.59 11.48 -12.14
C LEU A 647 -57.00 11.84 -10.70
N LYS A 648 -56.77 13.09 -10.28
CA LYS A 648 -57.27 13.61 -9.00
C LYS A 648 -58.81 13.59 -8.97
N ARG A 649 -59.44 14.07 -10.06
CA ARG A 649 -60.89 14.01 -10.27
C ARG A 649 -61.43 12.58 -10.34
N SER A 650 -60.70 11.66 -10.97
CA SER A 650 -61.07 10.23 -11.03
C SER A 650 -61.01 9.54 -9.65
N ARG A 651 -59.98 9.83 -8.84
CA ARG A 651 -59.87 9.33 -7.45
C ARG A 651 -60.94 9.91 -6.54
N GLU A 652 -61.27 11.19 -6.69
CA GLU A 652 -62.38 11.84 -5.99
C GLU A 652 -63.73 11.26 -6.41
N THR A 653 -63.94 10.95 -7.69
CA THR A 653 -65.16 10.23 -8.13
C THR A 653 -65.20 8.80 -7.61
N VAL A 654 -64.10 8.04 -7.58
CA VAL A 654 -64.08 6.68 -7.00
C VAL A 654 -64.29 6.71 -5.48
N ALA A 655 -63.75 7.72 -4.78
CA ALA A 655 -64.01 7.95 -3.37
C ALA A 655 -65.47 8.37 -3.10
N MET A 656 -66.06 9.20 -3.97
CA MET A 656 -67.50 9.50 -3.95
C MET A 656 -68.35 8.26 -4.24
N TRP A 657 -68.00 7.46 -5.24
CA TRP A 657 -68.72 6.21 -5.54
C TRP A 657 -68.65 5.23 -4.38
N LYS A 658 -67.51 5.10 -3.69
CA LYS A 658 -67.40 4.30 -2.45
C LYS A 658 -68.17 4.88 -1.26
N ALA A 659 -68.34 6.20 -1.19
CA ALA A 659 -69.15 6.84 -0.16
C ALA A 659 -70.67 6.77 -0.47
N VAL A 660 -71.05 6.70 -1.75
CA VAL A 660 -72.44 6.60 -2.23
C VAL A 660 -72.92 5.15 -2.29
N SER A 661 -72.04 4.19 -2.59
CA SER A 661 -72.34 2.75 -2.64
C SER A 661 -72.34 2.12 -1.25
N GLY A 662 -72.96 2.76 -0.27
CA GLY A 662 -72.98 2.33 1.13
C GLY A 662 -73.33 0.85 1.30
N ASP A 663 -72.31 0.00 1.39
CA ASP A 663 -72.39 -1.25 2.10
C ASP A 663 -72.10 -0.92 3.56
N GLY A 664 -73.20 -0.67 4.29
CA GLY A 664 -73.20 -0.57 5.73
C GLY A 664 -72.79 -1.90 6.34
N TYR A 665 -71.50 -2.03 6.65
CA TYR A 665 -71.07 -2.79 7.81
C TYR A 665 -70.14 -1.92 8.63
N ASN A 666 -70.72 -1.31 9.67
CA ASN A 666 -69.99 -0.90 10.85
C ASN A 666 -69.21 -2.09 11.39
N VAL A 667 -67.89 -2.07 11.27
CA VAL A 667 -67.02 -2.61 12.32
C VAL A 667 -66.17 -1.45 12.80
N ALA A 668 -66.55 -0.96 13.97
CA ALA A 668 -65.79 -0.01 14.77
C ALA A 668 -64.36 -0.56 14.98
N GLY A 669 -63.38 0.26 14.61
CA GLY A 669 -61.96 -0.02 14.77
C GLY A 669 -61.15 1.25 14.52
N ARG A 670 -61.44 2.32 15.28
CA ARG A 670 -60.49 3.42 15.45
C ARG A 670 -59.25 2.87 16.14
N GLY A 671 -58.08 3.08 15.56
CA GLY A 671 -56.82 2.79 16.23
C GLY A 671 -55.62 3.10 15.34
N SER A 672 -55.15 4.34 15.42
CA SER A 672 -53.73 4.71 15.48
C SER A 672 -52.72 3.84 14.73
N LEU A 673 -52.12 4.35 13.65
CA LEU A 673 -50.76 4.00 13.18
C LEU A 673 -50.26 5.08 12.21
N MET A 674 -50.18 6.31 12.72
CA MET A 674 -49.34 7.39 12.22
C MET A 674 -48.54 7.90 13.42
N ALA A 675 -47.50 7.18 13.81
CA ALA A 675 -46.43 7.62 14.69
C ALA A 675 -45.33 6.55 14.69
N GLY A 676 -44.08 6.97 14.49
CA GLY A 676 -42.90 6.16 14.82
C GLY A 676 -42.12 5.57 13.65
N TRP A 677 -41.40 6.43 12.91
CA TRP A 677 -40.05 6.08 12.42
C TRP A 677 -39.10 7.13 13.02
N HIS A 678 -38.76 6.89 14.28
CA HIS A 678 -37.56 7.37 14.97
C HIS A 678 -37.21 6.25 15.95
N LEU A 679 -36.30 5.38 15.51
CA LEU A 679 -35.30 4.60 16.24
C LEU A 679 -34.69 3.60 15.25
#